data_AF-A0AAP5I6H4-F1
#
_entry.id   AF-A0AAP5I6H4-F1
#
_cell.length_a   1.000
_cell.length_b   1.000
_cell.length_c   1.000
_cell.angle_alpha   90.00
_cell.angle_beta   90.00
_cell.angle_gamma   90.00
#
_symmetry.space_group_name_H-M   'P 1'
#
loop_
_entity.id
_entity.type
_entity.pdbx_description
1 polymer ?
#
loop_
_entity_poly.entity_id
_entity_poly.type
_entity_poly.pdbx_seq_one_letter_code
_entity_poly.pdbx_strand_id
1 'polypeptide(L)'
;MVNSTLVATLYVNPVVGNDANTGSRSEPYKTLSRALRGTTTPKFIQLAPGTYSTASGDVFPVVIPPNVTVIGNEATKGQGILILGSGKYHSLTFGVQKITLLLLDDAQLKGVSVTNPTAKGTGVWIESTTSPTLANNTFTSCGREGVFACGAGKPVIMDNVFVQNVAGGLVVAHYSKGEVLRNIFQNNALAIIISDFAAPLIANNKLSQNRTAIAKRCCVRVASRREAQIALSRKARPILRHNLIEKNTQGGLLINGHAAPDFGTAQDPAGNIFRHNAQFDVQNLTSGKVICSGNNLNLVQVKGLVDLVTLPDDISSFSDMVGHWAKPFVGALLSSALMNGFPNGIFAPEAPVTRAQYAALVAKIFQLPICKRIQNFTDIKPNFWATSAINRAVGMGFLDGFPDGTFRPTQNLTRVEVFLSMVNGLKLSGGNPNALNRYCDSEALWLFADRTQIPSYATNAVAAATQKMLIVNYPRKELLEPLRNITRAEVAALIYQALVASGKQKAIVSPYIVNPNVDGFSCADLISHWAEPFIRALMRMNLTRGFADGSYQPDKPMTRAEYAALIVGAFGPVSKRPAPTFIDIPRDYWASSAIQIAAQSGFVGGFSVPPKAAAPRYRTFRPEQNVLRIQVIVSLVNGLALKASDCDTLLDYSDLNAISESARAAVVTAVQRNIIVNYPDPKRIEPSNEATRAEVGAMVYQALVAMGRVSPFLMENVN
;
A
#
# COMPACT_ATOMS: atom_id res chain seq x y z
N MET A 1 43.93 30.08 -21.94
CA MET A 1 43.18 29.00 -22.63
C MET A 1 42.16 28.46 -21.65
N VAL A 2 40.89 28.88 -21.79
CA VAL A 2 39.81 28.50 -20.87
C VAL A 2 39.28 27.14 -21.32
N ASN A 3 39.44 26.13 -20.47
CA ASN A 3 38.87 24.80 -20.66
C ASN A 3 37.35 24.92 -20.41
N SER A 4 36.55 24.92 -21.48
CA SER A 4 35.10 25.04 -21.43
C SER A 4 34.47 23.74 -20.92
N THR A 5 34.09 23.75 -19.64
CA THR A 5 33.27 22.73 -18.99
C THR A 5 31.90 22.60 -19.67
N LEU A 6 31.49 21.35 -19.91
CA LEU A 6 30.22 20.97 -20.56
C LEU A 6 29.01 21.66 -19.90
N VAL A 7 28.23 22.39 -20.70
CA VAL A 7 26.90 22.87 -20.29
C VAL A 7 25.93 21.69 -20.35
N ALA A 8 25.57 21.11 -19.20
CA ALA A 8 24.68 19.94 -19.11
C ALA A 8 23.21 20.24 -19.54
N THR A 9 22.79 21.51 -19.45
CA THR A 9 21.43 21.98 -19.76
C THR A 9 21.46 23.34 -20.46
N LEU A 10 20.84 23.43 -21.64
CA LEU A 10 20.64 24.70 -22.34
C LEU A 10 19.32 25.36 -21.96
N TYR A 11 19.28 26.68 -21.85
CA TYR A 11 18.08 27.45 -21.53
C TYR A 11 17.61 28.25 -22.75
N VAL A 12 16.29 28.24 -22.99
CA VAL A 12 15.68 28.95 -24.12
C VAL A 12 14.52 29.81 -23.63
N ASN A 13 14.53 31.10 -23.97
CA ASN A 13 13.47 32.04 -23.63
C ASN A 13 13.09 32.89 -24.86
N PRO A 14 11.86 32.73 -25.40
CA PRO A 14 11.47 33.37 -26.65
C PRO A 14 11.18 34.86 -26.49
N VAL A 15 11.02 35.34 -25.25
CA VAL A 15 10.69 36.74 -24.93
C VAL A 15 11.96 37.57 -24.75
N VAL A 16 12.90 37.10 -23.93
CA VAL A 16 14.09 37.87 -23.54
C VAL A 16 15.42 37.26 -24.00
N GLY A 17 15.42 36.07 -24.61
CA GLY A 17 16.64 35.43 -25.10
C GLY A 17 17.21 36.07 -26.37
N ASN A 18 18.45 35.72 -26.69
CA ASN A 18 19.13 36.10 -27.93
C ASN A 18 19.93 34.90 -28.48
N ASP A 19 19.86 34.62 -29.78
CA ASP A 19 20.52 33.46 -30.39
C ASP A 19 22.04 33.60 -30.55
N ALA A 20 22.56 34.81 -30.31
CA ALA A 20 23.99 35.07 -30.13
C ALA A 20 24.51 34.71 -28.73
N ASN A 21 23.63 34.44 -27.77
CA ASN A 21 24.01 34.12 -26.39
C ASN A 21 24.69 32.75 -26.26
N THR A 22 25.22 32.48 -25.07
CA THR A 22 25.86 31.21 -24.72
C THR A 22 24.87 30.06 -24.45
N GLY A 23 23.57 30.36 -24.23
CA GLY A 23 22.55 29.36 -23.87
C GLY A 23 22.55 28.98 -22.39
N SER A 24 23.28 29.74 -21.57
CA SER A 24 23.29 29.60 -20.11
C SER A 24 21.99 30.11 -19.48
N ARG A 25 21.80 29.89 -18.18
CA ARG A 25 20.60 30.35 -17.47
C ARG A 25 20.48 31.89 -17.44
N SER A 26 21.60 32.61 -17.35
CA SER A 26 21.65 34.08 -17.36
C SER A 26 21.61 34.67 -18.77
N GLU A 27 22.08 33.91 -19.77
CA GLU A 27 22.09 34.32 -21.17
C GLU A 27 21.44 33.23 -22.05
N PRO A 28 20.10 33.09 -21.98
CA PRO A 28 19.39 32.02 -22.69
C PRO A 28 19.36 32.28 -24.20
N TYR A 29 19.27 31.22 -24.99
CA TYR A 29 18.93 31.32 -26.40
C TYR A 29 17.53 31.90 -26.59
N LYS A 30 17.27 32.54 -27.73
CA LYS A 30 15.92 33.02 -28.06
C LYS A 30 15.07 31.89 -28.62
N THR A 31 15.62 31.11 -29.55
CA THR A 31 14.87 30.12 -30.32
C THR A 31 15.23 28.70 -29.92
N LEU A 32 14.23 27.82 -29.97
CA LEU A 32 14.44 26.39 -29.75
C LEU A 32 15.30 25.79 -30.89
N SER A 33 15.13 26.31 -32.09
CA SER A 33 15.85 25.94 -33.31
C SER A 33 17.35 26.23 -33.21
N ARG A 34 17.76 27.30 -32.51
CA ARG A 34 19.17 27.57 -32.23
C ARG A 34 19.72 26.58 -31.21
N ALA A 35 18.99 26.35 -30.12
CA ALA A 35 19.40 25.43 -29.05
C ALA A 35 19.62 23.99 -29.57
N LEU A 36 18.80 23.55 -30.53
CA LEU A 36 18.88 22.22 -31.14
C LEU A 36 19.96 22.09 -32.24
N ARG A 37 20.47 23.20 -32.80
CA ARG A 37 21.57 23.20 -33.78
C ARG A 37 22.95 23.21 -33.15
N GLY A 38 23.09 23.72 -31.93
CA GLY A 38 24.37 23.83 -31.21
C GLY A 38 24.88 22.53 -30.60
N THR A 39 24.26 21.38 -30.89
CA THR A 39 24.41 20.17 -30.07
C THR A 39 25.41 19.18 -30.66
N THR A 40 26.62 19.11 -30.10
CA THR A 40 27.42 17.86 -30.09
C THR A 40 27.32 17.12 -28.75
N THR A 41 26.72 17.72 -27.70
CA THR A 41 26.74 17.15 -26.32
C THR A 41 25.65 17.55 -25.28
N PRO A 42 24.59 18.37 -25.48
CA PRO A 42 23.61 18.58 -24.40
C PRO A 42 22.50 17.52 -24.37
N LYS A 43 22.26 16.95 -23.18
CA LYS A 43 21.16 16.00 -22.91
C LYS A 43 19.82 16.68 -22.61
N PHE A 44 19.82 17.97 -22.22
CA PHE A 44 18.64 18.68 -21.72
C PHE A 44 18.52 20.12 -22.27
N ILE A 45 17.29 20.52 -22.64
CA ILE A 45 16.93 21.87 -23.07
C ILE A 45 15.72 22.33 -22.23
N GLN A 46 15.90 23.36 -21.42
CA GLN A 46 14.86 23.95 -20.56
C GLN A 46 14.21 25.15 -21.24
N LEU A 47 12.89 25.10 -21.41
CA LEU A 47 12.07 26.16 -21.97
C LEU A 47 11.51 27.06 -20.86
N ALA A 48 11.52 28.37 -21.11
CA ALA A 48 10.82 29.37 -20.32
C ALA A 48 9.39 29.59 -20.86
N PRO A 49 8.46 30.13 -20.05
CA PRO A 49 7.15 30.56 -20.54
C PRO A 49 7.23 31.51 -21.74
N GLY A 50 6.38 31.27 -22.74
CA GLY A 50 6.32 32.05 -23.95
C GLY A 50 5.82 31.24 -25.15
N THR A 51 5.76 31.91 -26.32
CA THR A 51 5.39 31.29 -27.59
C THR A 51 6.61 31.14 -28.49
N TYR A 52 6.93 29.90 -28.82
CA TYR A 52 7.98 29.49 -29.76
C TYR A 52 7.36 29.28 -31.13
N SER A 53 7.60 30.20 -32.05
CA SER A 53 6.98 30.27 -33.37
C SER A 53 7.91 30.91 -34.40
N THR A 54 7.51 30.92 -35.67
CA THR A 54 8.26 31.66 -36.71
C THR A 54 8.38 33.15 -36.38
N ALA A 55 7.39 33.73 -35.71
CA ALA A 55 7.43 35.11 -35.24
C ALA A 55 8.45 35.36 -34.13
N SER A 56 8.75 34.34 -33.29
CA SER A 56 9.83 34.42 -32.29
C SER A 56 11.20 34.03 -32.86
N GLY A 57 11.27 33.60 -34.12
CA GLY A 57 12.50 33.24 -34.84
C GLY A 57 12.73 31.74 -35.05
N ASP A 58 11.81 30.86 -34.61
CA ASP A 58 11.96 29.42 -34.79
C ASP A 58 11.73 28.97 -36.24
N VAL A 59 12.46 27.94 -36.66
CA VAL A 59 12.38 27.33 -37.99
C VAL A 59 11.72 25.96 -37.88
N PHE A 60 10.61 25.77 -38.60
CA PHE A 60 9.82 24.54 -38.56
C PHE A 60 10.05 23.67 -39.83
N PRO A 61 10.00 22.33 -39.73
CA PRO A 61 9.72 21.57 -38.51
C PRO A 61 10.91 21.58 -37.56
N VAL A 62 10.64 21.70 -36.26
CA VAL A 62 11.67 21.65 -35.23
C VAL A 62 12.03 20.19 -34.99
N VAL A 63 13.28 19.82 -35.26
CA VAL A 63 13.77 18.44 -35.13
C VAL A 63 14.45 18.28 -33.78
N ILE A 64 13.95 17.36 -32.95
CA ILE A 64 14.58 16.96 -31.68
C ILE A 64 15.48 15.75 -31.95
N PRO A 65 16.81 15.89 -31.82
CA PRO A 65 17.75 14.79 -32.07
C PRO A 65 17.60 13.63 -31.08
N PRO A 66 18.14 12.44 -31.41
CA PRO A 66 18.23 11.32 -30.48
C PRO A 66 18.88 11.72 -29.14
N ASN A 67 18.38 11.18 -28.03
CA ASN A 67 18.89 11.40 -26.67
C ASN A 67 18.77 12.82 -26.13
N VAL A 68 18.10 13.74 -26.83
CA VAL A 68 17.83 15.10 -26.34
C VAL A 68 16.48 15.16 -25.64
N THR A 69 16.45 15.75 -24.45
CA THR A 69 15.21 16.00 -23.69
C THR A 69 14.89 17.49 -23.70
N VAL A 70 13.74 17.86 -24.28
CA VAL A 70 13.17 19.21 -24.18
C VAL A 70 12.16 19.24 -23.03
N ILE A 71 12.35 20.17 -22.10
CA ILE A 71 11.61 20.27 -20.83
C ILE A 71 10.98 21.66 -20.74
N GLY A 72 9.66 21.71 -20.58
CA GLY A 72 8.93 22.91 -20.18
C GLY A 72 8.45 22.81 -18.72
N ASN A 73 7.15 22.92 -18.49
CA ASN A 73 6.51 22.80 -17.19
C ASN A 73 5.63 21.54 -17.15
N GLU A 74 6.17 20.45 -16.60
CA GLU A 74 5.47 19.17 -16.50
C GLU A 74 4.27 19.22 -15.54
N ALA A 75 4.38 20.00 -14.46
CA ALA A 75 3.33 20.10 -13.44
C ALA A 75 2.04 20.69 -14.02
N THR A 76 2.16 21.62 -14.97
CA THR A 76 1.02 22.28 -15.63
C THR A 76 0.72 21.72 -17.01
N LYS A 77 1.39 20.62 -17.39
CA LYS A 77 1.30 20.02 -18.73
C LYS A 77 1.57 21.01 -19.88
N GLY A 78 2.48 21.95 -19.64
CA GLY A 78 2.90 22.95 -20.61
C GLY A 78 2.00 24.18 -20.74
N GLN A 79 1.13 24.47 -19.78
CA GLN A 79 0.46 25.78 -19.74
C GLN A 79 1.50 26.91 -19.69
N GLY A 80 1.33 27.89 -20.59
CA GLY A 80 2.24 29.03 -20.72
C GLY A 80 3.50 28.79 -21.58
N ILE A 81 3.72 27.56 -22.08
CA ILE A 81 4.85 27.22 -22.97
C ILE A 81 4.28 26.65 -24.26
N LEU A 82 4.09 27.49 -25.28
CA LEU A 82 3.43 27.12 -26.53
C LEU A 82 4.45 27.00 -27.68
N ILE A 83 4.50 25.86 -28.34
CA ILE A 83 5.20 25.64 -29.61
C ILE A 83 4.17 25.70 -30.74
N LEU A 84 4.24 26.74 -31.56
CA LEU A 84 3.25 27.07 -32.59
C LEU A 84 3.94 27.23 -33.95
N GLY A 85 3.71 26.29 -34.85
CA GLY A 85 4.29 26.37 -36.19
C GLY A 85 4.01 25.16 -37.06
N SER A 86 4.50 25.20 -38.29
CA SER A 86 4.42 24.08 -39.23
C SER A 86 5.54 24.17 -40.26
N GLY A 87 6.11 23.04 -40.64
CA GLY A 87 7.04 22.91 -41.74
C GLY A 87 6.83 21.64 -42.54
N LYS A 88 7.41 21.59 -43.74
CA LYS A 88 7.35 20.40 -44.61
C LYS A 88 8.36 19.36 -44.14
N TYR A 89 7.91 18.12 -43.96
CA TYR A 89 8.74 16.97 -43.64
C TYR A 89 8.50 15.87 -44.67
N HIS A 90 9.57 15.23 -45.14
CA HIS A 90 9.48 14.12 -46.08
C HIS A 90 9.60 12.81 -45.30
N SER A 91 8.46 12.21 -44.96
CA SER A 91 8.42 10.89 -44.34
C SER A 91 8.79 9.83 -45.38
N LEU A 92 9.68 8.91 -45.00
CA LEU A 92 10.03 7.76 -45.84
C LEU A 92 8.81 6.86 -46.08
N THR A 93 7.91 6.81 -45.10
CA THR A 93 6.74 5.93 -45.11
C THR A 93 5.49 6.61 -45.68
N PHE A 94 5.31 7.92 -45.43
CA PHE A 94 4.05 8.63 -45.70
C PHE A 94 4.19 9.84 -46.64
N GLY A 95 5.35 10.01 -47.29
CA GLY A 95 5.61 11.13 -48.20
C GLY A 95 5.60 12.49 -47.48
N VAL A 96 5.23 13.55 -48.20
CA VAL A 96 5.28 14.92 -47.67
C VAL A 96 4.20 15.16 -46.62
N GLN A 97 4.63 15.55 -45.43
CA GLN A 97 3.81 15.88 -44.27
C GLN A 97 4.04 17.34 -43.85
N LYS A 98 3.06 17.93 -43.17
CA LYS A 98 3.17 19.24 -42.53
C LYS A 98 3.17 19.03 -41.01
N ILE A 99 4.30 19.28 -40.36
CA ILE A 99 4.50 18.94 -38.94
C ILE A 99 5.09 20.12 -38.16
N THR A 100 4.81 20.23 -36.86
CA THR A 100 5.48 21.22 -35.99
C THR A 100 6.80 20.66 -35.48
N LEU A 101 6.78 19.46 -34.91
CA LEU A 101 7.94 18.82 -34.31
C LEU A 101 8.20 17.46 -34.95
N LEU A 102 9.48 17.12 -35.12
CA LEU A 102 9.94 15.77 -35.44
C LEU A 102 10.75 15.25 -34.24
N LEU A 103 10.30 14.16 -33.63
CA LEU A 103 11.05 13.45 -32.59
C LEU A 103 11.76 12.25 -33.20
N LEU A 104 13.08 12.24 -33.05
CA LEU A 104 13.94 11.14 -33.48
C LEU A 104 14.31 10.25 -32.28
N ASP A 105 14.33 8.94 -32.48
CA ASP A 105 14.84 7.94 -31.53
C ASP A 105 14.56 8.24 -30.06
N ASP A 106 15.54 8.18 -29.17
CA ASP A 106 15.29 8.33 -27.74
C ASP A 106 15.11 9.80 -27.29
N ALA A 107 14.65 10.66 -28.21
CA ALA A 107 14.24 12.04 -27.92
C ALA A 107 13.06 12.06 -26.94
N GLN A 108 13.05 13.09 -26.10
CA GLN A 108 11.99 13.30 -25.12
C GLN A 108 11.45 14.73 -25.21
N LEU A 109 10.13 14.86 -25.13
CA LEU A 109 9.45 16.14 -25.02
C LEU A 109 8.53 16.12 -23.81
N LYS A 110 8.74 17.06 -22.89
CA LYS A 110 8.02 17.10 -21.62
C LYS A 110 7.53 18.49 -21.27
N GLY A 111 6.30 18.61 -20.78
CA GLY A 111 5.82 19.86 -20.19
C GLY A 111 5.60 21.00 -21.19
N VAL A 112 5.17 20.74 -22.44
CA VAL A 112 4.90 21.79 -23.43
C VAL A 112 3.49 21.70 -24.01
N SER A 113 2.99 22.83 -24.51
CA SER A 113 1.81 22.88 -25.38
C SER A 113 2.25 22.94 -26.84
N VAL A 114 1.65 22.14 -27.73
CA VAL A 114 1.98 22.12 -29.17
C VAL A 114 0.73 22.31 -30.01
N THR A 115 0.81 23.24 -30.97
CA THR A 115 -0.28 23.57 -31.90
C THR A 115 0.23 23.66 -33.33
N ASN A 116 -0.48 22.98 -34.25
CA ASN A 116 -0.29 23.14 -35.70
C ASN A 116 -1.61 23.52 -36.38
N PRO A 117 -1.95 24.82 -36.52
CA PRO A 117 -3.26 25.21 -37.03
C PRO A 117 -3.38 25.02 -38.55
N THR A 118 -2.29 24.68 -39.23
CA THR A 118 -2.28 24.49 -40.69
C THR A 118 -3.23 23.36 -41.08
N ALA A 119 -3.98 23.53 -42.16
CA ALA A 119 -4.80 22.44 -42.70
C ALA A 119 -3.96 21.17 -42.95
N LYS A 120 -4.40 20.04 -42.41
CA LYS A 120 -3.67 18.75 -42.38
C LYS A 120 -2.35 18.79 -41.60
N GLY A 121 -2.14 19.79 -40.75
CA GLY A 121 -0.96 19.96 -39.90
C GLY A 121 -0.98 19.03 -38.70
N THR A 122 0.14 18.36 -38.47
CA THR A 122 0.37 17.48 -37.32
C THR A 122 1.20 18.22 -36.28
N GLY A 123 0.87 18.09 -34.99
CA GLY A 123 1.70 18.67 -33.93
C GLY A 123 3.07 18.00 -33.90
N VAL A 124 3.12 16.74 -33.46
CA VAL A 124 4.35 15.97 -33.36
C VAL A 124 4.34 14.77 -34.29
N TRP A 125 5.42 14.60 -35.05
CA TRP A 125 5.72 13.40 -35.81
C TRP A 125 6.79 12.57 -35.12
N ILE A 126 6.54 11.28 -34.96
CA ILE A 126 7.50 10.30 -34.47
C ILE A 126 7.68 9.27 -35.59
N GLU A 127 8.88 9.19 -36.13
CA GLU A 127 9.29 8.15 -37.09
C GLU A 127 10.64 7.60 -36.62
N SER A 128 10.58 6.56 -35.80
CA SER A 128 11.74 6.05 -35.04
C SER A 128 11.75 4.53 -34.97
N THR A 129 12.94 3.97 -34.70
CA THR A 129 13.16 2.55 -34.41
C THR A 129 13.34 2.24 -32.92
N THR A 130 13.51 3.25 -32.06
CA THR A 130 13.73 3.11 -30.60
C THR A 130 12.52 3.60 -29.79
N SER A 131 12.70 4.24 -28.61
CA SER A 131 11.61 4.52 -27.66
C SER A 131 11.51 6.01 -27.27
N PRO A 132 11.10 6.90 -28.20
CA PRO A 132 10.88 8.32 -27.89
C PRO A 132 9.81 8.51 -26.81
N THR A 133 9.94 9.56 -26.00
CA THR A 133 9.01 9.84 -24.89
C THR A 133 8.28 11.17 -25.05
N LEU A 134 6.95 11.14 -24.96
CA LEU A 134 6.09 12.30 -24.78
C LEU A 134 5.44 12.21 -23.40
N ALA A 135 5.82 13.10 -22.47
CA ALA A 135 5.26 13.09 -21.12
C ALA A 135 4.73 14.46 -20.69
N ASN A 136 3.57 14.51 -20.03
CA ASN A 136 3.05 15.75 -19.45
C ASN A 136 2.95 16.92 -20.44
N ASN A 137 2.48 16.70 -21.67
CA ASN A 137 2.29 17.75 -22.68
C ASN A 137 0.81 18.02 -22.95
N THR A 138 0.52 19.11 -23.64
CA THR A 138 -0.80 19.43 -24.20
C THR A 138 -0.72 19.56 -25.72
N PHE A 139 -1.39 18.69 -26.46
CA PHE A 139 -1.51 18.75 -27.92
C PHE A 139 -2.88 19.28 -28.30
N THR A 140 -2.93 20.51 -28.80
CA THR A 140 -4.20 21.24 -28.99
C THR A 140 -4.31 21.90 -30.35
N SER A 141 -5.54 22.05 -30.84
CA SER A 141 -5.88 22.83 -32.04
C SER A 141 -5.03 22.49 -33.28
N CYS A 142 -4.62 21.23 -33.44
CA CYS A 142 -3.90 20.79 -34.63
C CYS A 142 -4.88 20.52 -35.79
N GLY A 143 -4.53 20.96 -36.99
CA GLY A 143 -5.34 20.85 -38.21
C GLY A 143 -5.45 19.42 -38.77
N ARG A 144 -4.82 18.44 -38.13
CA ARG A 144 -5.04 16.99 -38.34
C ARG A 144 -4.99 16.22 -37.04
N GLU A 145 -3.81 15.87 -36.56
CA GLU A 145 -3.66 15.19 -35.27
C GLU A 145 -2.61 15.84 -34.39
N GLY A 146 -2.77 15.66 -33.07
CA GLY A 146 -1.80 16.14 -32.10
C GLY A 146 -0.47 15.42 -32.26
N VAL A 147 -0.51 14.09 -32.29
CA VAL A 147 0.68 13.23 -32.45
C VAL A 147 0.44 12.16 -33.51
N PHE A 148 1.42 11.95 -34.38
CA PHE A 148 1.47 10.83 -35.31
C PHE A 148 2.74 10.01 -35.06
N ALA A 149 2.57 8.74 -34.70
CA ALA A 149 3.65 7.80 -34.44
C ALA A 149 3.66 6.67 -35.47
N CYS A 150 4.79 6.47 -36.13
CA CYS A 150 5.03 5.39 -37.07
C CYS A 150 6.45 4.82 -36.94
N GLY A 151 6.83 3.96 -37.87
CA GLY A 151 8.08 3.19 -37.80
C GLY A 151 7.92 1.90 -36.99
N ALA A 152 9.04 1.34 -36.53
CA ALA A 152 9.11 0.10 -35.75
C ALA A 152 9.38 0.34 -34.25
N GLY A 153 9.49 1.61 -33.85
CA GLY A 153 9.77 2.02 -32.48
C GLY A 153 8.62 1.78 -31.49
N LYS A 154 8.95 1.98 -30.22
CA LYS A 154 8.07 1.79 -29.05
C LYS A 154 7.95 3.12 -28.29
N PRO A 155 7.29 4.14 -28.86
CA PRO A 155 7.13 5.42 -28.19
C PRO A 155 6.38 5.27 -26.87
N VAL A 156 6.78 6.02 -25.85
CA VAL A 156 6.08 6.12 -24.57
C VAL A 156 5.34 7.46 -24.53
N ILE A 157 4.01 7.40 -24.58
CA ILE A 157 3.14 8.58 -24.59
C ILE A 157 2.33 8.54 -23.29
N MET A 158 2.72 9.33 -22.29
CA MET A 158 2.10 9.27 -20.97
C MET A 158 1.72 10.62 -20.37
N ASP A 159 0.62 10.64 -19.62
CA ASP A 159 0.17 11.79 -18.85
C ASP A 159 -0.03 13.08 -19.70
N ASN A 160 -0.29 12.96 -21.00
CA ASN A 160 -0.54 14.10 -21.89
C ASN A 160 -2.04 14.42 -22.02
N VAL A 161 -2.35 15.61 -22.53
CA VAL A 161 -3.69 16.06 -22.89
C VAL A 161 -3.76 16.25 -24.40
N PHE A 162 -4.76 15.65 -25.05
CA PHE A 162 -5.04 15.80 -26.47
C PHE A 162 -6.42 16.39 -26.64
N VAL A 163 -6.50 17.65 -27.07
CA VAL A 163 -7.76 18.39 -27.06
C VAL A 163 -8.01 19.17 -28.34
N GLN A 164 -9.23 19.14 -28.86
CA GLN A 164 -9.65 19.98 -30.01
C GLN A 164 -8.82 19.79 -31.30
N ASN A 165 -8.29 18.58 -31.54
CA ASN A 165 -7.61 18.29 -32.82
C ASN A 165 -8.62 17.84 -33.88
N VAL A 166 -8.45 18.35 -35.11
CA VAL A 166 -9.47 18.27 -36.17
C VAL A 166 -9.82 16.84 -36.59
N ALA A 167 -8.82 15.95 -36.70
CA ALA A 167 -9.01 14.57 -37.13
C ALA A 167 -8.74 13.55 -36.02
N GLY A 168 -7.59 13.65 -35.35
CA GLY A 168 -7.11 12.65 -34.38
C GLY A 168 -6.45 13.29 -33.15
N GLY A 169 -6.60 12.73 -31.96
CA GLY A 169 -5.68 13.06 -30.86
C GLY A 169 -4.30 12.45 -31.13
N LEU A 170 -4.27 11.12 -31.17
CA LEU A 170 -3.08 10.31 -31.44
C LEU A 170 -3.33 9.35 -32.62
N VAL A 171 -2.36 9.22 -33.51
CA VAL A 171 -2.32 8.19 -34.55
C VAL A 171 -1.11 7.29 -34.33
N VAL A 172 -1.31 5.97 -34.31
CA VAL A 172 -0.26 4.94 -34.24
C VAL A 172 -0.36 4.04 -35.48
N ALA A 173 0.68 4.05 -36.30
CA ALA A 173 0.68 3.42 -37.61
C ALA A 173 1.91 2.53 -37.83
N HIS A 174 1.92 1.86 -38.98
CA HIS A 174 2.96 0.95 -39.42
C HIS A 174 3.28 -0.20 -38.44
N TYR A 175 4.49 -0.31 -37.90
CA TYR A 175 4.91 -1.38 -36.99
C TYR A 175 5.09 -0.89 -35.54
N SER A 176 4.56 0.29 -35.19
CA SER A 176 4.80 0.88 -33.88
C SER A 176 4.11 0.09 -32.76
N LYS A 177 4.84 -0.18 -31.68
CA LYS A 177 4.41 -1.00 -30.53
C LYS A 177 4.59 -0.26 -29.20
N GLY A 178 4.32 1.04 -29.21
CA GLY A 178 4.49 1.92 -28.06
C GLY A 178 3.43 1.76 -26.97
N GLU A 179 3.58 2.57 -25.92
CA GLU A 179 2.67 2.63 -24.78
C GLU A 179 1.94 3.97 -24.76
N VAL A 180 0.64 3.93 -24.52
CA VAL A 180 -0.24 5.10 -24.38
C VAL A 180 -0.89 5.02 -23.01
N LEU A 181 -0.36 5.75 -22.04
CA LEU A 181 -0.67 5.58 -20.61
C LEU A 181 -1.20 6.86 -19.95
N ARG A 182 -2.33 6.79 -19.24
CA ARG A 182 -2.82 7.91 -18.40
C ARG A 182 -3.01 9.25 -19.12
N ASN A 183 -3.25 9.23 -20.43
CA ASN A 183 -3.52 10.44 -21.21
C ASN A 183 -5.02 10.79 -21.15
N ILE A 184 -5.31 12.06 -21.40
CA ILE A 184 -6.67 12.58 -21.56
C ILE A 184 -6.89 12.94 -23.03
N PHE A 185 -7.91 12.39 -23.66
CA PHE A 185 -8.34 12.73 -25.02
C PHE A 185 -9.74 13.33 -24.99
N GLN A 186 -9.88 14.59 -25.38
CA GLN A 186 -11.14 15.32 -25.28
C GLN A 186 -11.47 16.16 -26.50
N ASN A 187 -12.73 16.17 -26.95
CA ASN A 187 -13.19 17.03 -28.04
C ASN A 187 -12.42 16.86 -29.36
N ASN A 188 -11.89 15.66 -29.66
CA ASN A 188 -11.30 15.33 -30.96
C ASN A 188 -12.33 14.61 -31.84
N ALA A 189 -12.16 14.65 -33.16
CA ALA A 189 -13.02 13.83 -34.04
C ALA A 189 -12.78 12.33 -33.80
N LEU A 190 -11.54 11.89 -33.65
CA LEU A 190 -11.17 10.56 -33.19
C LEU A 190 -10.12 10.73 -32.09
N ALA A 191 -10.27 10.09 -30.92
CA ALA A 191 -9.26 10.26 -29.87
C ALA A 191 -7.96 9.50 -30.19
N ILE A 192 -8.04 8.18 -30.41
CA ILE A 192 -6.89 7.36 -30.81
C ILE A 192 -7.20 6.62 -32.11
N ILE A 193 -6.25 6.66 -33.05
CA ILE A 193 -6.33 5.99 -34.33
C ILE A 193 -5.19 4.98 -34.46
N ILE A 194 -5.51 3.74 -34.84
CA ILE A 194 -4.52 2.67 -34.98
C ILE A 194 -4.62 2.03 -36.36
N SER A 195 -3.49 1.88 -37.06
CA SER A 195 -3.46 1.31 -38.41
C SER A 195 -2.32 0.31 -38.63
N ASP A 196 -2.35 -0.34 -39.79
CA ASP A 196 -1.29 -1.25 -40.26
C ASP A 196 -1.06 -2.46 -39.35
N PHE A 197 0.15 -2.63 -38.83
CA PHE A 197 0.56 -3.71 -37.92
C PHE A 197 0.87 -3.16 -36.52
N ALA A 198 0.39 -1.95 -36.22
CA ALA A 198 0.61 -1.33 -34.93
C ALA A 198 -0.06 -2.17 -33.84
N ALA A 199 0.65 -2.32 -32.73
CA ALA A 199 0.20 -3.08 -31.57
C ALA A 199 0.56 -2.35 -30.27
N PRO A 200 0.04 -1.13 -30.06
CA PRO A 200 0.32 -0.38 -28.85
C PRO A 200 -0.45 -0.95 -27.65
N LEU A 201 0.13 -0.78 -26.46
CA LEU A 201 -0.60 -0.91 -25.20
C LEU A 201 -1.30 0.42 -24.90
N ILE A 202 -2.62 0.39 -24.78
CA ILE A 202 -3.45 1.55 -24.44
C ILE A 202 -4.05 1.29 -23.07
N ALA A 203 -3.54 1.96 -22.05
CA ALA A 203 -3.97 1.69 -20.69
C ALA A 203 -4.18 2.93 -19.81
N ASN A 204 -5.20 2.87 -18.96
CA ASN A 204 -5.52 3.91 -17.97
C ASN A 204 -5.80 5.30 -18.57
N ASN A 205 -6.17 5.39 -19.85
CA ASN A 205 -6.48 6.67 -20.49
C ASN A 205 -7.94 7.06 -20.26
N LYS A 206 -8.22 8.37 -20.32
CA LYS A 206 -9.58 8.92 -20.33
C LYS A 206 -9.90 9.46 -21.72
N LEU A 207 -10.91 8.90 -22.39
CA LEU A 207 -11.34 9.29 -23.73
C LEU A 207 -12.80 9.78 -23.66
N SER A 208 -12.99 11.10 -23.63
CA SER A 208 -14.30 11.69 -23.40
C SER A 208 -14.69 12.80 -24.37
N GLN A 209 -15.97 12.91 -24.73
CA GLN A 209 -16.48 13.97 -25.61
C GLN A 209 -15.82 14.02 -26.99
N ASN A 210 -15.22 12.93 -27.44
CA ASN A 210 -14.77 12.81 -28.82
C ASN A 210 -15.95 12.36 -29.69
N ARG A 211 -15.84 12.45 -31.02
CA ARG A 211 -16.84 11.79 -31.88
C ARG A 211 -16.73 10.27 -31.72
N THR A 212 -15.57 9.68 -32.02
CA THR A 212 -15.30 8.27 -31.66
C THR A 212 -14.03 8.17 -30.82
N ALA A 213 -14.05 7.37 -29.75
CA ALA A 213 -12.91 7.28 -28.86
C ALA A 213 -11.73 6.55 -29.51
N ILE A 214 -11.95 5.36 -30.08
CA ILE A 214 -10.91 4.59 -30.75
C ILE A 214 -11.43 4.07 -32.09
N ALA A 215 -10.73 4.36 -33.17
CA ALA A 215 -11.11 3.90 -34.52
C ALA A 215 -9.89 3.57 -35.37
N LYS A 216 -10.03 2.63 -36.32
CA LYS A 216 -9.03 2.48 -37.40
C LYS A 216 -9.35 3.44 -38.55
N ARG A 217 -8.31 4.11 -39.07
CA ARG A 217 -8.41 4.94 -40.29
C ARG A 217 -8.48 4.04 -41.52
N CYS A 218 -9.56 4.18 -42.30
CA CYS A 218 -9.62 3.66 -43.65
C CYS A 218 -8.83 4.62 -44.55
N CYS A 219 -7.62 4.26 -44.99
CA CYS A 219 -6.96 5.00 -46.05
C CYS A 219 -7.70 4.70 -47.36
N VAL A 220 -8.53 5.64 -47.82
CA VAL A 220 -9.15 5.59 -49.15
C VAL A 220 -8.16 6.13 -50.19
N ARG A 221 -7.99 5.33 -51.26
CA ARG A 221 -7.34 5.58 -52.56
C ARG A 221 -5.84 5.91 -52.57
N VAL A 222 -5.03 4.89 -52.86
CA VAL A 222 -3.84 5.08 -53.70
C VAL A 222 -4.28 4.83 -55.15
N ALA A 223 -4.37 5.89 -55.94
CA ALA A 223 -4.53 5.80 -57.38
C ALA A 223 -3.13 5.86 -58.02
N SER A 224 -2.47 4.72 -58.15
CA SER A 224 -1.41 4.54 -59.14
C SER A 224 -1.37 3.09 -59.60
N ARG A 225 -1.67 2.93 -60.89
CA ARG A 225 -1.57 1.67 -61.61
C ARG A 225 -0.08 1.29 -61.71
N ARG A 226 0.23 0.00 -61.49
CA ARG A 226 1.47 -0.74 -61.83
C ARG A 226 2.35 -1.28 -60.70
N GLU A 227 1.88 -1.38 -59.46
CA GLU A 227 2.40 -2.37 -58.51
C GLU A 227 1.24 -3.00 -57.72
N ALA A 228 0.50 -3.89 -58.39
CA ALA A 228 -0.57 -4.67 -57.79
C ALA A 228 -0.03 -6.04 -57.34
N GLN A 229 0.79 -6.02 -56.30
CA GLN A 229 0.96 -7.16 -55.40
C GLN A 229 1.18 -6.61 -53.99
N ILE A 230 0.35 -7.04 -53.04
CA ILE A 230 0.30 -6.64 -51.61
C ILE A 230 -0.51 -5.36 -51.31
N ALA A 231 -1.82 -5.44 -51.50
CA ALA A 231 -2.79 -4.57 -50.82
C ALA A 231 -3.88 -5.41 -50.13
N LEU A 232 -3.51 -6.11 -49.05
CA LEU A 232 -4.42 -6.78 -48.11
C LEU A 232 -4.12 -6.31 -46.66
N SER A 233 -4.58 -5.10 -46.36
CA SER A 233 -5.30 -4.72 -45.13
C SER A 233 -4.83 -5.28 -43.76
N ARG A 234 -3.63 -4.90 -43.32
CA ARG A 234 -3.41 -4.13 -42.06
C ARG A 234 -4.06 -4.71 -40.77
N LYS A 235 -3.34 -5.66 -40.14
CA LYS A 235 -3.65 -6.48 -38.96
C LYS A 235 -3.31 -5.81 -37.61
N ALA A 236 -3.84 -4.62 -37.32
CA ALA A 236 -3.57 -3.94 -36.05
C ALA A 236 -4.01 -4.80 -34.85
N ARG A 237 -3.18 -4.88 -33.81
CA ARG A 237 -3.38 -5.71 -32.62
C ARG A 237 -3.12 -4.94 -31.33
N PRO A 238 -3.88 -3.85 -31.07
CA PRO A 238 -3.71 -3.10 -29.84
C PRO A 238 -4.17 -3.91 -28.61
N ILE A 239 -3.60 -3.61 -27.45
CA ILE A 239 -4.02 -4.18 -26.17
C ILE A 239 -4.68 -3.05 -25.36
N LEU A 240 -5.94 -3.23 -24.94
CA LEU A 240 -6.69 -2.21 -24.22
C LEU A 240 -6.93 -2.65 -22.77
N ARG A 241 -6.43 -1.87 -21.80
CA ARG A 241 -6.61 -2.15 -20.36
C ARG A 241 -7.06 -0.92 -19.57
N HIS A 242 -8.09 -1.04 -18.73
CA HIS A 242 -8.46 -0.01 -17.76
C HIS A 242 -8.69 1.41 -18.31
N ASN A 243 -9.15 1.54 -19.56
CA ASN A 243 -9.48 2.85 -20.11
C ASN A 243 -10.90 3.27 -19.71
N LEU A 244 -11.10 4.57 -19.48
CA LEU A 244 -12.42 5.18 -19.29
C LEU A 244 -12.85 5.85 -20.59
N ILE A 245 -13.89 5.30 -21.23
CA ILE A 245 -14.40 5.74 -22.53
C ILE A 245 -15.84 6.22 -22.36
N GLU A 246 -16.02 7.54 -22.25
CA GLU A 246 -17.31 8.10 -21.84
C GLU A 246 -17.78 9.31 -22.65
N LYS A 247 -19.10 9.49 -22.77
CA LYS A 247 -19.70 10.73 -23.34
C LYS A 247 -19.24 11.04 -24.76
N ASN A 248 -18.89 10.04 -25.58
CA ASN A 248 -18.49 10.26 -26.98
C ASN A 248 -19.73 10.40 -27.87
N THR A 249 -19.70 11.34 -28.82
CA THR A 249 -20.90 11.77 -29.59
C THR A 249 -21.31 10.81 -30.68
N GLN A 250 -20.44 9.86 -31.06
CA GLN A 250 -20.76 8.72 -31.91
C GLN A 250 -20.58 7.40 -31.16
N GLY A 251 -19.37 7.06 -30.72
CA GLY A 251 -19.18 5.78 -30.05
C GLY A 251 -17.82 5.57 -29.37
N GLY A 252 -17.70 4.45 -28.66
CA GLY A 252 -16.49 4.06 -27.94
C GLY A 252 -15.43 3.46 -28.86
N LEU A 253 -15.46 2.13 -29.03
CA LEU A 253 -14.48 1.36 -29.80
C LEU A 253 -15.07 0.91 -31.15
N LEU A 254 -14.47 1.35 -32.25
CA LEU A 254 -14.80 0.92 -33.60
C LEU A 254 -13.68 0.03 -34.18
N ILE A 255 -14.01 -1.23 -34.46
CA ILE A 255 -13.10 -2.25 -35.00
C ILE A 255 -13.48 -2.52 -36.44
N ASN A 256 -12.54 -2.39 -37.39
CA ASN A 256 -12.82 -2.62 -38.82
C ASN A 256 -11.60 -3.18 -39.58
N GLY A 257 -11.82 -3.63 -40.83
CA GLY A 257 -10.82 -4.33 -41.63
C GLY A 257 -10.45 -5.69 -41.03
N HIS A 258 -9.15 -5.94 -40.81
CA HIS A 258 -8.65 -7.16 -40.14
C HIS A 258 -7.98 -6.85 -38.79
N ALA A 259 -8.45 -5.82 -38.09
CA ALA A 259 -7.96 -5.52 -36.75
C ALA A 259 -8.40 -6.62 -35.77
N ALA A 260 -7.50 -7.00 -34.86
CA ALA A 260 -7.74 -8.00 -33.83
C ALA A 260 -7.26 -7.43 -32.49
N PRO A 261 -8.02 -6.49 -31.88
CA PRO A 261 -7.66 -5.94 -30.59
C PRO A 261 -7.75 -7.01 -29.51
N ASP A 262 -6.79 -7.00 -28.60
CA ASP A 262 -6.91 -7.70 -27.32
C ASP A 262 -7.78 -6.84 -26.40
N PHE A 263 -9.02 -7.29 -26.25
CA PHE A 263 -10.04 -6.67 -25.42
C PHE A 263 -10.33 -7.53 -24.17
N GLY A 264 -9.30 -8.23 -23.70
CA GLY A 264 -9.32 -9.06 -22.51
C GLY A 264 -9.44 -10.54 -22.82
N THR A 265 -8.84 -11.36 -21.96
CA THR A 265 -8.96 -12.82 -21.98
C THR A 265 -9.48 -13.32 -20.64
N ALA A 266 -9.64 -14.64 -20.51
CA ALA A 266 -10.04 -15.26 -19.25
C ALA A 266 -9.01 -15.12 -18.13
N GLN A 267 -7.72 -15.11 -18.50
CA GLN A 267 -6.60 -15.01 -17.57
C GLN A 267 -6.16 -13.55 -17.35
N ASP A 268 -6.53 -12.65 -18.25
CA ASP A 268 -6.19 -11.23 -18.24
C ASP A 268 -7.43 -10.38 -18.63
N PRO A 269 -8.40 -10.19 -17.71
CA PRO A 269 -9.58 -9.38 -17.96
C PRO A 269 -9.20 -7.91 -18.19
N ALA A 270 -9.82 -7.29 -19.19
CA ALA A 270 -9.34 -6.01 -19.70
C ALA A 270 -9.67 -4.79 -18.82
N GLY A 271 -10.77 -4.83 -18.07
CA GLY A 271 -11.10 -3.78 -17.09
C GLY A 271 -11.43 -2.41 -17.67
N ASN A 272 -11.74 -2.29 -18.97
CA ASN A 272 -12.15 -1.01 -19.56
C ASN A 272 -13.60 -0.67 -19.14
N ILE A 273 -13.90 0.63 -19.02
CA ILE A 273 -15.23 1.12 -18.66
C ILE A 273 -15.77 2.01 -19.78
N PHE A 274 -16.90 1.62 -20.34
CA PHE A 274 -17.67 2.36 -21.33
C PHE A 274 -18.97 2.86 -20.71
N ARG A 275 -19.28 4.14 -20.88
CA ARG A 275 -20.56 4.70 -20.39
C ARG A 275 -20.97 5.95 -21.14
N HIS A 276 -22.27 6.13 -21.31
CA HIS A 276 -22.85 7.33 -21.91
C HIS A 276 -22.32 7.66 -23.32
N ASN A 277 -21.92 6.66 -24.11
CA ASN A 277 -21.61 6.87 -25.52
C ASN A 277 -22.90 6.89 -26.34
N ALA A 278 -22.96 7.66 -27.42
CA ALA A 278 -24.22 7.93 -28.12
C ALA A 278 -24.79 6.70 -28.87
N GLN A 279 -24.03 6.11 -29.80
CA GLN A 279 -24.54 5.09 -30.71
C GLN A 279 -24.04 3.67 -30.43
N PHE A 280 -22.84 3.51 -29.88
CA PHE A 280 -22.25 2.22 -29.54
C PHE A 280 -21.12 2.36 -28.51
N ASP A 281 -20.96 1.35 -27.67
CA ASP A 281 -19.79 1.18 -26.81
C ASP A 281 -18.71 0.42 -27.57
N VAL A 282 -19.09 -0.67 -28.25
CA VAL A 282 -18.21 -1.45 -29.12
C VAL A 282 -18.95 -1.76 -30.43
N GLN A 283 -18.31 -1.48 -31.56
CA GLN A 283 -18.80 -1.86 -32.87
C GLN A 283 -17.70 -2.62 -33.64
N ASN A 284 -17.90 -3.92 -33.83
CA ASN A 284 -17.06 -4.77 -34.65
C ASN A 284 -17.62 -4.91 -36.08
N LEU A 285 -16.97 -4.27 -37.05
CA LEU A 285 -17.27 -4.36 -38.48
C LEU A 285 -16.38 -5.39 -39.21
N THR A 286 -15.57 -6.16 -38.48
CA THR A 286 -14.74 -7.22 -39.07
C THR A 286 -15.52 -8.53 -39.15
N SER A 287 -15.03 -9.46 -39.99
CA SER A 287 -15.52 -10.84 -39.98
C SER A 287 -14.96 -11.68 -38.83
N GLY A 288 -13.94 -11.18 -38.12
CA GLY A 288 -13.31 -11.87 -37.00
C GLY A 288 -14.09 -11.66 -35.71
N LYS A 289 -14.26 -12.72 -34.93
CA LYS A 289 -14.85 -12.67 -33.59
C LYS A 289 -13.87 -11.96 -32.63
N VAL A 290 -14.36 -10.96 -31.89
CA VAL A 290 -13.58 -10.24 -30.87
C VAL A 290 -14.00 -10.73 -29.49
N ILE A 291 -13.06 -11.27 -28.72
CA ILE A 291 -13.30 -11.70 -27.33
C ILE A 291 -13.28 -10.46 -26.45
N CYS A 292 -14.31 -10.30 -25.61
CA CYS A 292 -14.48 -9.21 -24.68
C CYS A 292 -14.61 -9.79 -23.26
N SER A 293 -13.53 -9.75 -22.48
CA SER A 293 -13.50 -10.28 -21.11
C SER A 293 -13.19 -9.18 -20.10
N GLY A 294 -14.04 -9.06 -19.07
CA GLY A 294 -13.85 -8.16 -17.95
C GLY A 294 -13.97 -6.67 -18.27
N ASN A 295 -14.75 -6.29 -19.28
CA ASN A 295 -15.06 -4.89 -19.60
C ASN A 295 -16.47 -4.53 -19.09
N ASN A 296 -16.63 -3.30 -18.58
CA ASN A 296 -17.94 -2.75 -18.23
C ASN A 296 -18.47 -1.94 -19.42
N LEU A 297 -19.59 -2.36 -19.99
CA LEU A 297 -20.17 -1.81 -21.20
C LEU A 297 -21.69 -2.02 -21.23
N ASN A 298 -22.40 -1.17 -21.95
CA ASN A 298 -23.81 -1.33 -22.24
C ASN A 298 -24.00 -2.37 -23.35
N LEU A 299 -24.58 -3.52 -23.02
CA LEU A 299 -24.76 -4.64 -23.94
C LEU A 299 -25.60 -4.29 -25.18
N VAL A 300 -26.60 -3.40 -25.01
CA VAL A 300 -27.45 -2.92 -26.13
C VAL A 300 -26.63 -2.11 -27.14
N GLN A 301 -25.51 -1.54 -26.69
CA GLN A 301 -24.61 -0.72 -27.48
C GLN A 301 -23.42 -1.52 -28.04
N VAL A 302 -23.45 -2.85 -27.95
CA VAL A 302 -22.49 -3.75 -28.64
C VAL A 302 -23.04 -4.15 -30.00
N LYS A 303 -22.23 -3.97 -31.04
CA LYS A 303 -22.60 -4.25 -32.43
C LYS A 303 -21.57 -5.15 -33.11
N GLY A 304 -22.03 -6.13 -33.88
CA GLY A 304 -21.17 -7.06 -34.63
C GLY A 304 -20.69 -8.26 -33.82
N LEU A 305 -19.75 -9.04 -34.37
CA LEU A 305 -19.27 -10.30 -33.79
C LEU A 305 -18.37 -10.07 -32.56
N VAL A 306 -18.97 -9.85 -31.39
CA VAL A 306 -18.27 -9.67 -30.11
C VAL A 306 -18.71 -10.76 -29.14
N ASP A 307 -17.76 -11.53 -28.62
CA ASP A 307 -17.99 -12.54 -27.58
C ASP A 307 -17.90 -11.89 -26.22
N LEU A 308 -19.03 -11.78 -25.54
CA LEU A 308 -19.06 -11.26 -24.19
C LEU A 308 -18.77 -12.41 -23.23
N VAL A 309 -17.56 -12.39 -22.69
CA VAL A 309 -17.14 -13.31 -21.65
C VAL A 309 -17.48 -12.66 -20.32
N THR A 310 -18.67 -12.97 -19.80
CA THR A 310 -19.10 -12.55 -18.46
C THR A 310 -18.20 -13.24 -17.44
N LEU A 311 -17.51 -12.43 -16.63
CA LEU A 311 -16.88 -12.96 -15.44
C LEU A 311 -18.01 -13.37 -14.49
N PRO A 312 -17.96 -14.55 -13.87
CA PRO A 312 -18.90 -14.88 -12.83
C PRO A 312 -18.65 -13.96 -11.63
N ASP A 313 -19.68 -13.20 -11.24
CA ASP A 313 -19.58 -12.22 -10.15
C ASP A 313 -20.20 -12.76 -8.84
N ASP A 314 -20.90 -13.89 -8.92
CA ASP A 314 -21.49 -14.59 -7.79
C ASP A 314 -20.67 -15.84 -7.43
N ILE A 315 -20.40 -16.01 -6.14
CA ILE A 315 -19.68 -17.16 -5.61
C ILE A 315 -20.38 -18.50 -5.91
N SER A 316 -21.70 -18.50 -6.09
CA SER A 316 -22.47 -19.68 -6.49
C SER A 316 -22.10 -20.20 -7.90
N SER A 317 -21.47 -19.35 -8.71
CA SER A 317 -21.06 -19.65 -10.08
C SER A 317 -19.71 -20.37 -10.16
N PHE A 318 -19.01 -20.56 -9.02
CA PHE A 318 -17.72 -21.22 -8.97
C PHE A 318 -17.83 -22.66 -8.47
N SER A 319 -17.65 -23.63 -9.36
CA SER A 319 -17.78 -25.06 -9.03
C SER A 319 -16.75 -25.53 -8.00
N ASP A 320 -15.59 -24.90 -7.98
CA ASP A 320 -14.46 -25.19 -7.09
C ASP A 320 -14.53 -24.44 -5.73
N MET A 321 -15.57 -23.64 -5.51
CA MET A 321 -15.81 -22.94 -4.23
C MET A 321 -16.92 -23.59 -3.39
N VAL A 322 -17.56 -24.66 -3.89
CA VAL A 322 -18.58 -25.42 -3.15
C VAL A 322 -17.92 -26.13 -1.96
N GLY A 323 -18.39 -25.83 -0.74
CA GLY A 323 -17.82 -26.38 0.50
C GLY A 323 -16.44 -25.84 0.88
N HIS A 324 -15.88 -24.89 0.11
CA HIS A 324 -14.53 -24.40 0.33
C HIS A 324 -14.44 -23.45 1.55
N TRP A 325 -13.43 -23.62 2.40
CA TRP A 325 -13.25 -22.84 3.64
C TRP A 325 -13.15 -21.33 3.41
N ALA A 326 -12.58 -20.93 2.27
CA ALA A 326 -12.38 -19.53 1.90
C ALA A 326 -13.63 -18.86 1.31
N LYS A 327 -14.72 -19.62 1.12
CA LYS A 327 -15.98 -19.13 0.52
C LYS A 327 -16.47 -17.80 1.13
N PRO A 328 -16.55 -17.60 2.45
CA PRO A 328 -17.04 -16.32 2.98
C PRO A 328 -16.14 -15.13 2.63
N PHE A 329 -14.81 -15.30 2.64
CA PHE A 329 -13.87 -14.23 2.29
C PHE A 329 -13.92 -13.90 0.79
N VAL A 330 -13.88 -14.93 -0.05
CA VAL A 330 -13.93 -14.78 -1.51
C VAL A 330 -15.26 -14.17 -1.92
N GLY A 331 -16.37 -14.61 -1.34
CA GLY A 331 -17.71 -14.09 -1.63
C GLY A 331 -17.80 -12.60 -1.33
N ALA A 332 -17.30 -12.16 -0.17
CA ALA A 332 -17.32 -10.75 0.18
C ALA A 332 -16.42 -9.88 -0.72
N LEU A 333 -15.27 -10.40 -1.16
CA LEU A 333 -14.39 -9.71 -2.12
C LEU A 333 -14.99 -9.62 -3.53
N LEU A 334 -15.74 -10.64 -3.97
CA LEU A 334 -16.48 -10.65 -5.22
C LEU A 334 -17.62 -9.62 -5.18
N SER A 335 -18.45 -9.64 -4.14
CA SER A 335 -19.56 -8.68 -3.96
C SER A 335 -19.09 -7.23 -3.87
N SER A 336 -17.84 -7.00 -3.46
CA SER A 336 -17.22 -5.67 -3.41
C SER A 336 -16.45 -5.30 -4.69
N ALA A 337 -16.48 -6.14 -5.73
CA ALA A 337 -15.71 -6.01 -6.98
C ALA A 337 -14.18 -5.87 -6.79
N LEU A 338 -13.66 -6.33 -5.65
CA LEU A 338 -12.25 -6.25 -5.29
C LEU A 338 -11.45 -7.38 -5.93
N MET A 339 -12.04 -8.57 -6.02
CA MET A 339 -11.49 -9.75 -6.69
C MET A 339 -12.53 -10.38 -7.61
N ASN A 340 -12.09 -11.05 -8.68
CA ASN A 340 -12.95 -11.74 -9.64
C ASN A 340 -12.50 -13.21 -9.76
N GLY A 341 -13.39 -14.11 -10.17
CA GLY A 341 -13.00 -15.45 -10.61
C GLY A 341 -12.62 -15.49 -12.09
N PHE A 342 -12.44 -16.69 -12.62
CA PHE A 342 -12.11 -16.92 -14.02
C PHE A 342 -13.39 -17.17 -14.84
N PRO A 343 -13.43 -16.77 -16.13
CA PRO A 343 -14.58 -16.98 -16.99
C PRO A 343 -15.08 -18.41 -17.19
N ASN A 344 -14.25 -19.41 -16.91
CA ASN A 344 -14.64 -20.81 -17.00
C ASN A 344 -15.46 -21.28 -15.80
N GLY A 345 -15.95 -20.37 -14.94
CA GLY A 345 -16.74 -20.74 -13.77
C GLY A 345 -15.89 -21.33 -12.64
N ILE A 346 -14.61 -20.98 -12.57
CA ILE A 346 -13.66 -21.48 -11.56
C ILE A 346 -13.01 -20.28 -10.86
N PHE A 347 -12.74 -20.37 -9.56
CA PHE A 347 -11.99 -19.35 -8.81
C PHE A 347 -10.49 -19.68 -8.69
N ALA A 348 -10.14 -20.97 -8.79
CA ALA A 348 -8.86 -21.62 -8.58
C ALA A 348 -8.28 -21.34 -7.18
N PRO A 349 -8.99 -21.70 -6.10
CA PRO A 349 -8.60 -21.36 -4.73
C PRO A 349 -7.22 -21.93 -4.35
N GLU A 350 -6.88 -23.12 -4.85
CA GLU A 350 -5.62 -23.82 -4.54
C GLU A 350 -4.46 -23.43 -5.46
N ALA A 351 -4.69 -22.60 -6.48
CA ALA A 351 -3.62 -22.19 -7.40
C ALA A 351 -2.62 -21.26 -6.68
N PRO A 352 -1.30 -21.47 -6.83
CA PRO A 352 -0.31 -20.57 -6.27
C PRO A 352 -0.36 -19.20 -6.96
N VAL A 353 0.01 -18.15 -6.23
CA VAL A 353 -0.02 -16.78 -6.75
C VAL A 353 1.37 -16.28 -7.10
N THR A 354 1.56 -15.82 -8.34
CA THR A 354 2.81 -15.18 -8.78
C THR A 354 2.97 -13.77 -8.23
N ARG A 355 4.22 -13.32 -8.13
CA ARG A 355 4.58 -11.95 -7.72
C ARG A 355 3.88 -10.88 -8.56
N ALA A 356 3.75 -11.06 -9.87
CA ALA A 356 3.05 -10.14 -10.75
C ALA A 356 1.52 -10.11 -10.51
N GLN A 357 0.89 -11.28 -10.34
CA GLN A 357 -0.54 -11.36 -10.02
C GLN A 357 -0.87 -10.73 -8.67
N TYR A 358 -0.04 -10.99 -7.66
CA TYR A 358 -0.19 -10.37 -6.35
C TYR A 358 0.01 -8.85 -6.41
N ALA A 359 1.01 -8.36 -7.16
CA ALA A 359 1.22 -6.94 -7.38
C ALA A 359 -0.01 -6.25 -7.99
N ALA A 360 -0.61 -6.85 -9.03
CA ALA A 360 -1.86 -6.38 -9.64
C ALA A 360 -3.00 -6.28 -8.62
N LEU A 361 -3.12 -7.28 -7.76
CA LEU A 361 -4.17 -7.34 -6.76
C LEU A 361 -4.02 -6.24 -5.70
N VAL A 362 -2.85 -6.08 -5.09
CA VAL A 362 -2.63 -5.04 -4.06
C VAL A 362 -2.68 -3.64 -4.64
N ALA A 363 -2.18 -3.44 -5.87
CA ALA A 363 -2.25 -2.18 -6.60
C ALA A 363 -3.71 -1.74 -6.87
N LYS A 364 -4.58 -2.68 -7.21
CA LYS A 364 -6.01 -2.44 -7.43
C LYS A 364 -6.74 -2.08 -6.13
N ILE A 365 -6.49 -2.84 -5.06
CA ILE A 365 -7.31 -2.81 -3.83
C ILE A 365 -6.94 -1.65 -2.90
N PHE A 366 -5.66 -1.40 -2.65
CA PHE A 366 -5.28 -0.50 -1.56
C PHE A 366 -5.06 0.96 -1.98
N GLN A 367 -4.68 1.22 -3.24
CA GLN A 367 -4.52 2.55 -3.83
C GLN A 367 -3.87 3.61 -2.92
N LEU A 368 -2.84 3.22 -2.17
CA LEU A 368 -2.12 4.10 -1.24
C LEU A 368 -1.23 5.12 -1.97
N PRO A 369 -0.83 6.22 -1.31
CA PRO A 369 0.19 7.13 -1.82
C PRO A 369 1.52 6.42 -2.09
N ILE A 370 2.23 6.84 -3.15
CA ILE A 370 3.55 6.32 -3.49
C ILE A 370 4.58 7.00 -2.58
N CYS A 371 5.31 6.22 -1.80
CA CYS A 371 6.32 6.69 -0.85
C CYS A 371 7.72 6.15 -1.13
N LYS A 372 7.86 5.08 -1.95
CA LYS A 372 9.15 4.52 -2.37
C LYS A 372 9.50 4.96 -3.80
N ARG A 373 10.80 5.14 -4.04
CA ARG A 373 11.34 5.36 -5.39
C ARG A 373 11.13 4.11 -6.23
N ILE A 374 10.53 4.27 -7.40
CA ILE A 374 10.31 3.19 -8.36
C ILE A 374 11.67 2.82 -8.99
N GLN A 375 12.06 1.56 -8.86
CA GLN A 375 13.26 1.01 -9.49
C GLN A 375 12.91 0.41 -10.86
N ASN A 376 13.83 0.48 -11.80
CA ASN A 376 13.70 -0.25 -13.07
C ASN A 376 14.25 -1.66 -12.86
N PHE A 377 13.42 -2.68 -13.09
CA PHE A 377 13.83 -4.07 -12.96
C PHE A 377 14.35 -4.62 -14.29
N THR A 378 15.45 -5.35 -14.26
CA THR A 378 16.13 -5.86 -15.47
C THR A 378 15.34 -6.95 -16.20
N ASP A 379 14.47 -7.65 -15.49
CA ASP A 379 13.64 -8.76 -15.99
C ASP A 379 12.18 -8.34 -16.27
N ILE A 380 11.84 -7.07 -16.08
CA ILE A 380 10.54 -6.51 -16.45
C ILE A 380 10.72 -5.63 -17.66
N LYS A 381 10.24 -6.14 -18.80
CA LYS A 381 10.10 -5.32 -20.00
C LYS A 381 9.03 -4.26 -19.74
N PRO A 382 9.19 -3.00 -20.20
CA PRO A 382 8.16 -1.97 -20.04
C PRO A 382 6.74 -2.44 -20.42
N ASN A 383 6.65 -3.21 -21.51
CA ASN A 383 5.41 -3.74 -22.06
C ASN A 383 4.88 -5.03 -21.38
N PHE A 384 5.49 -5.48 -20.28
CA PHE A 384 4.95 -6.57 -19.49
C PHE A 384 3.60 -6.15 -18.88
N TRP A 385 2.59 -7.02 -18.95
CA TRP A 385 1.20 -6.67 -18.60
C TRP A 385 1.07 -6.10 -17.18
N ALA A 386 1.90 -6.55 -16.24
CA ALA A 386 1.87 -6.10 -14.86
C ALA A 386 2.85 -4.96 -14.54
N THR A 387 3.60 -4.40 -15.50
CA THR A 387 4.62 -3.36 -15.22
C THR A 387 4.07 -2.21 -14.38
N SER A 388 2.93 -1.65 -14.77
CA SER A 388 2.31 -0.54 -14.01
C SER A 388 1.86 -0.97 -12.62
N ALA A 389 1.35 -2.19 -12.48
CA ALA A 389 0.92 -2.72 -11.18
C ALA A 389 2.10 -2.99 -10.26
N ILE A 390 3.18 -3.55 -10.80
CA ILE A 390 4.43 -3.83 -10.09
C ILE A 390 5.04 -2.52 -9.59
N ASN A 391 5.17 -1.52 -10.46
CA ASN A 391 5.69 -0.21 -10.09
C ASN A 391 4.85 0.45 -8.99
N ARG A 392 3.52 0.28 -9.05
CA ARG A 392 2.61 0.82 -8.02
C ARG A 392 2.73 0.05 -6.71
N ALA A 393 2.74 -1.28 -6.74
CA ALA A 393 2.90 -2.10 -5.54
C ALA A 393 4.24 -1.84 -4.83
N VAL A 394 5.32 -1.67 -5.59
CA VAL A 394 6.63 -1.26 -5.08
C VAL A 394 6.59 0.15 -4.52
N GLY A 395 6.02 1.10 -5.26
CA GLY A 395 5.89 2.49 -4.84
C GLY A 395 5.08 2.67 -3.55
N MET A 396 4.04 1.86 -3.35
CA MET A 396 3.24 1.81 -2.11
C MET A 396 3.93 1.07 -0.96
N GLY A 397 5.05 0.38 -1.21
CA GLY A 397 5.81 -0.36 -0.20
C GLY A 397 5.32 -1.79 0.07
N PHE A 398 4.40 -2.33 -0.73
CA PHE A 398 3.95 -3.72 -0.60
C PHE A 398 5.01 -4.71 -1.07
N LEU A 399 5.73 -4.40 -2.14
CA LEU A 399 6.73 -5.29 -2.72
C LEU A 399 8.06 -4.56 -2.90
N ASP A 400 9.12 -5.33 -3.10
CA ASP A 400 10.43 -4.83 -3.46
C ASP A 400 11.08 -5.74 -4.51
N GLY A 401 12.12 -5.23 -5.16
CA GLY A 401 12.99 -6.01 -6.03
C GLY A 401 14.00 -6.84 -5.26
N PHE A 402 14.77 -7.63 -6.00
CA PHE A 402 15.92 -8.37 -5.48
C PHE A 402 17.20 -7.53 -5.63
N PRO A 403 18.24 -7.78 -4.82
CA PRO A 403 19.51 -7.05 -4.90
C PRO A 403 20.21 -7.14 -6.26
N ASP A 404 19.91 -8.16 -7.07
CA ASP A 404 20.41 -8.35 -8.43
C ASP A 404 19.71 -7.46 -9.49
N GLY A 405 18.78 -6.60 -9.05
CA GLY A 405 18.01 -5.70 -9.92
C GLY A 405 16.82 -6.37 -10.61
N THR A 406 16.48 -7.61 -10.27
CA THR A 406 15.30 -8.31 -10.81
C THR A 406 14.07 -8.13 -9.93
N PHE A 407 12.88 -8.34 -10.48
CA PHE A 407 11.62 -8.44 -9.73
C PHE A 407 11.07 -9.86 -9.65
N ARG A 408 11.38 -10.71 -10.63
CA ARG A 408 10.94 -12.11 -10.79
C ARG A 408 9.42 -12.24 -10.89
N PRO A 409 8.78 -11.66 -11.92
CA PRO A 409 7.33 -11.52 -11.99
C PRO A 409 6.55 -12.83 -12.05
N THR A 410 7.16 -13.90 -12.58
CA THR A 410 6.56 -15.24 -12.72
C THR A 410 6.81 -16.14 -11.52
N GLN A 411 7.65 -15.73 -10.57
CA GLN A 411 7.94 -16.51 -9.37
C GLN A 411 6.71 -16.50 -8.45
N ASN A 412 6.36 -17.67 -7.91
CA ASN A 412 5.31 -17.80 -6.89
C ASN A 412 5.76 -17.19 -5.56
N LEU A 413 4.83 -16.58 -4.84
CA LEU A 413 5.07 -16.06 -3.50
C LEU A 413 4.88 -17.16 -2.46
N THR A 414 5.73 -17.14 -1.45
CA THR A 414 5.55 -17.89 -0.22
C THR A 414 4.56 -17.19 0.73
N ARG A 415 4.01 -17.94 1.69
CA ARG A 415 3.11 -17.38 2.71
C ARG A 415 3.75 -16.25 3.49
N VAL A 416 5.01 -16.43 3.92
CA VAL A 416 5.72 -15.41 4.70
C VAL A 416 6.01 -14.13 3.91
N GLU A 417 6.26 -14.23 2.60
CA GLU A 417 6.47 -13.05 1.75
C GLU A 417 5.20 -12.21 1.63
N VAL A 418 4.01 -12.84 1.56
CA VAL A 418 2.74 -12.10 1.56
C VAL A 418 2.44 -11.46 2.92
N PHE A 419 2.78 -12.12 4.03
CA PHE A 419 2.64 -11.52 5.37
C PHE A 419 3.51 -10.28 5.51
N LEU A 420 4.79 -10.39 5.13
CA LEU A 420 5.73 -9.28 5.13
C LEU A 420 5.25 -8.15 4.22
N SER A 421 4.77 -8.49 3.02
CA SER A 421 4.23 -7.54 2.06
C SER A 421 3.07 -6.73 2.63
N MET A 422 2.10 -7.39 3.26
CA MET A 422 0.92 -6.74 3.80
C MET A 422 1.26 -5.83 4.97
N VAL A 423 2.12 -6.29 5.89
CA VAL A 423 2.58 -5.51 7.04
C VAL A 423 3.33 -4.26 6.59
N ASN A 424 4.25 -4.40 5.63
CA ASN A 424 5.03 -3.29 5.12
C ASN A 424 4.16 -2.28 4.34
N GLY A 425 3.32 -2.77 3.43
CA GLY A 425 2.47 -1.93 2.59
C GLY A 425 1.44 -1.13 3.41
N LEU A 426 0.87 -1.75 4.44
CA LEU A 426 -0.09 -1.10 5.35
C LEU A 426 0.56 -0.38 6.53
N LYS A 427 1.90 -0.42 6.64
CA LYS A 427 2.68 0.15 7.75
C LYS A 427 2.16 -0.32 9.12
N LEU A 428 1.81 -1.60 9.22
CA LEU A 428 1.34 -2.18 10.47
C LEU A 428 2.50 -2.25 11.46
N SER A 429 2.30 -1.69 12.64
CA SER A 429 3.26 -1.67 13.74
C SER A 429 2.72 -2.45 14.95
N GLY A 430 3.60 -2.68 15.94
CA GLY A 430 3.23 -3.34 17.20
C GLY A 430 3.59 -4.82 17.29
N GLY A 431 4.23 -5.38 16.25
CA GLY A 431 4.73 -6.76 16.21
C GLY A 431 5.65 -7.08 17.38
N ASN A 432 5.09 -7.66 18.43
CA ASN A 432 5.86 -8.18 19.56
C ASN A 432 6.13 -9.66 19.29
N PRO A 433 7.40 -10.11 19.11
CA PRO A 433 7.73 -11.52 18.92
C PRO A 433 7.19 -12.46 20.01
N ASN A 434 6.90 -11.92 21.20
CA ASN A 434 6.28 -12.64 22.31
C ASN A 434 4.80 -12.95 22.05
N ALA A 435 4.12 -12.22 21.16
CA ALA A 435 2.74 -12.53 20.74
C ALA A 435 2.64 -13.80 19.89
N LEU A 436 3.77 -14.33 19.44
CA LEU A 436 3.88 -15.62 18.77
C LEU A 436 4.23 -16.77 19.75
N ASN A 437 4.29 -16.48 21.06
CA ASN A 437 4.54 -17.47 22.12
C ASN A 437 3.21 -17.77 22.83
N ARG A 438 2.97 -19.05 23.14
CA ARG A 438 1.96 -19.52 24.09
C ARG A 438 2.64 -19.56 25.45
N TYR A 439 2.38 -18.60 26.33
CA TYR A 439 3.03 -18.57 27.64
C TYR A 439 2.28 -19.44 28.64
N CYS A 440 2.68 -20.71 28.75
CA CYS A 440 2.24 -21.64 29.78
C CYS A 440 3.33 -22.67 30.19
N ASP A 441 4.64 -22.34 30.13
CA ASP A 441 5.77 -23.11 30.69
C ASP A 441 7.16 -22.57 30.24
N SER A 442 8.23 -23.20 30.75
CA SER A 442 9.66 -22.93 30.52
C SER A 442 10.23 -23.51 29.22
N GLU A 443 9.41 -24.10 28.35
CA GLU A 443 9.76 -24.45 26.97
C GLU A 443 8.72 -23.77 26.09
N ALA A 444 9.10 -22.75 25.32
CA ALA A 444 8.14 -21.93 24.57
C ALA A 444 7.28 -22.78 23.61
N LEU A 445 6.09 -23.20 24.05
CA LEU A 445 5.05 -23.67 23.14
C LEU A 445 4.71 -22.49 22.24
N TRP A 446 5.01 -22.60 20.96
CA TRP A 446 4.80 -21.50 20.02
C TRP A 446 3.32 -21.46 19.59
N LEU A 447 2.78 -20.27 19.32
CA LEU A 447 1.43 -20.12 18.76
C LEU A 447 1.29 -20.89 17.43
N PHE A 448 2.40 -21.00 16.70
CA PHE A 448 2.54 -21.84 15.52
C PHE A 448 3.53 -22.96 15.80
N ALA A 449 3.11 -24.22 15.65
CA ALA A 449 3.96 -25.40 15.90
C ALA A 449 5.20 -25.43 15.00
N ASP A 450 5.15 -24.76 13.85
CA ASP A 450 6.22 -24.64 12.86
C ASP A 450 6.91 -23.26 12.87
N ARG A 451 6.83 -22.51 13.98
CA ARG A 451 7.45 -21.18 14.12
C ARG A 451 8.95 -21.18 13.77
N THR A 452 9.67 -22.27 14.03
CA THR A 452 11.11 -22.39 13.70
C THR A 452 11.39 -22.25 12.20
N GLN A 453 10.39 -22.44 11.33
CA GLN A 453 10.50 -22.21 9.89
C GLN A 453 10.35 -20.74 9.49
N ILE A 454 9.90 -19.86 10.40
CA ILE A 454 9.79 -18.42 10.12
C ILE A 454 11.20 -17.84 10.02
N PRO A 455 11.58 -17.26 8.87
CA PRO A 455 12.86 -16.60 8.75
C PRO A 455 12.99 -15.44 9.75
N SER A 456 14.17 -15.25 10.34
CA SER A 456 14.40 -14.22 11.37
C SER A 456 14.00 -12.82 10.93
N TYR A 457 14.20 -12.48 9.65
CA TYR A 457 13.82 -11.19 9.07
C TYR A 457 12.29 -10.96 9.05
N ALA A 458 11.49 -12.03 9.08
CA ALA A 458 10.04 -11.96 8.99
C ALA A 458 9.34 -12.06 10.35
N THR A 459 10.05 -12.42 11.43
CA THR A 459 9.47 -12.66 12.76
C THR A 459 8.57 -11.52 13.25
N ASN A 460 9.06 -10.27 13.16
CA ASN A 460 8.28 -9.10 13.61
C ASN A 460 7.06 -8.85 12.74
N ALA A 461 7.16 -9.10 11.42
CA ALA A 461 6.06 -8.94 10.51
C ALA A 461 4.98 -10.01 10.75
N VAL A 462 5.38 -11.27 10.93
CA VAL A 462 4.44 -12.34 11.28
C VAL A 462 3.76 -12.02 12.61
N ALA A 463 4.50 -11.55 13.62
CA ALA A 463 3.91 -11.14 14.89
C ALA A 463 2.86 -10.02 14.72
N ALA A 464 3.19 -8.98 13.94
CA ALA A 464 2.27 -7.89 13.65
C ALA A 464 1.02 -8.37 12.90
N ALA A 465 1.20 -9.23 11.89
CA ALA A 465 0.10 -9.82 11.13
C ALA A 465 -0.83 -10.64 12.03
N THR A 466 -0.26 -11.45 12.94
CA THR A 466 -1.04 -12.24 13.91
C THR A 466 -1.81 -11.35 14.88
N GLN A 467 -1.17 -10.35 15.48
CA GLN A 467 -1.81 -9.43 16.44
C GLN A 467 -2.95 -8.62 15.82
N LYS A 468 -2.85 -8.32 14.54
CA LYS A 468 -3.88 -7.62 13.77
C LYS A 468 -4.91 -8.58 13.15
N MET A 469 -4.85 -9.88 13.49
CA MET A 469 -5.74 -10.94 13.03
C MET A 469 -5.77 -11.11 11.50
N LEU A 470 -4.65 -10.85 10.82
CA LEU A 470 -4.54 -11.04 9.35
C LEU A 470 -4.35 -12.51 8.96
N ILE A 471 -3.82 -13.33 9.87
CA ILE A 471 -3.43 -14.70 9.55
C ILE A 471 -4.66 -15.60 9.60
N VAL A 472 -4.91 -16.27 8.48
CA VAL A 472 -5.94 -17.30 8.34
C VAL A 472 -5.26 -18.60 7.95
N ASN A 473 -5.38 -19.61 8.81
CA ASN A 473 -4.69 -20.89 8.68
C ASN A 473 -5.72 -22.01 8.56
N TYR A 474 -5.70 -22.69 7.42
CA TYR A 474 -6.57 -23.82 7.13
C TYR A 474 -5.73 -25.04 6.74
N PRO A 475 -6.10 -26.25 7.17
CA PRO A 475 -7.19 -26.56 8.12
C PRO A 475 -6.78 -26.40 9.58
N ARG A 476 -5.48 -26.32 9.88
CA ARG A 476 -4.93 -26.27 11.24
C ARG A 476 -4.47 -24.85 11.58
N LYS A 477 -5.08 -24.23 12.61
CA LYS A 477 -4.77 -22.85 13.00
C LYS A 477 -3.33 -22.66 13.47
N GLU A 478 -2.77 -23.69 14.07
CA GLU A 478 -1.45 -23.76 14.67
C GLU A 478 -0.32 -24.03 13.66
N LEU A 479 -0.59 -24.13 12.36
CA LEU A 479 0.46 -24.27 11.33
C LEU A 479 0.47 -23.10 10.37
N LEU A 480 1.62 -22.44 10.29
CA LEU A 480 1.81 -21.27 9.46
C LEU A 480 2.28 -21.60 8.05
N GLU A 481 3.05 -22.68 7.88
CA GLU A 481 3.71 -23.13 6.65
C GLU A 481 4.44 -22.00 5.90
N PRO A 482 5.34 -21.25 6.57
CA PRO A 482 5.81 -19.94 6.07
C PRO A 482 6.54 -20.02 4.73
N LEU A 483 7.20 -21.15 4.44
CA LEU A 483 8.00 -21.36 3.23
C LEU A 483 7.22 -22.00 2.07
N ARG A 484 5.95 -22.40 2.28
CA ARG A 484 5.10 -22.94 1.22
C ARG A 484 4.60 -21.82 0.32
N ASN A 485 4.44 -22.11 -0.98
CA ASN A 485 3.74 -21.22 -1.91
C ASN A 485 2.32 -20.93 -1.40
N ILE A 486 1.95 -19.66 -1.32
CA ILE A 486 0.61 -19.23 -0.90
C ILE A 486 -0.40 -19.44 -2.02
N THR A 487 -1.58 -19.92 -1.68
CA THR A 487 -2.67 -20.12 -2.63
C THR A 487 -3.52 -18.87 -2.81
N ARG A 488 -4.29 -18.82 -3.91
CA ARG A 488 -5.18 -17.71 -4.23
C ARG A 488 -6.27 -17.50 -3.16
N ALA A 489 -6.80 -18.58 -2.59
CA ALA A 489 -7.76 -18.50 -1.47
C ALA A 489 -7.14 -17.90 -0.20
N GLU A 490 -5.89 -18.27 0.11
CA GLU A 490 -5.16 -17.74 1.26
C GLU A 490 -4.87 -16.25 1.10
N VAL A 491 -4.45 -15.82 -0.10
CA VAL A 491 -4.29 -14.40 -0.43
C VAL A 491 -5.62 -13.64 -0.30
N ALA A 492 -6.73 -14.22 -0.76
CA ALA A 492 -8.06 -13.62 -0.64
C ALA A 492 -8.47 -13.44 0.84
N ALA A 493 -8.33 -14.49 1.66
CA ALA A 493 -8.64 -14.43 3.08
C ALA A 493 -7.79 -13.38 3.81
N LEU A 494 -6.49 -13.34 3.53
CA LEU A 494 -5.57 -12.38 4.15
C LEU A 494 -5.89 -10.94 3.75
N ILE A 495 -6.16 -10.68 2.47
CA ILE A 495 -6.56 -9.34 1.99
C ILE A 495 -7.87 -8.91 2.65
N TYR A 496 -8.83 -9.82 2.78
CA TYR A 496 -10.08 -9.51 3.47
C TYR A 496 -9.83 -9.12 4.92
N GLN A 497 -9.04 -9.89 5.67
CA GLN A 497 -8.67 -9.53 7.04
C GLN A 497 -7.92 -8.20 7.12
N ALA A 498 -7.05 -7.91 6.16
CA ALA A 498 -6.35 -6.63 6.08
C ALA A 498 -7.31 -5.44 5.88
N LEU A 499 -8.37 -5.62 5.08
CA LEU A 499 -9.42 -4.62 4.91
C LEU A 499 -10.26 -4.44 6.18
N VAL A 500 -10.57 -5.52 6.90
CA VAL A 500 -11.24 -5.47 8.21
C VAL A 500 -10.39 -4.72 9.22
N ALA A 501 -9.11 -5.07 9.35
CA ALA A 501 -8.17 -4.41 10.24
C ALA A 501 -7.97 -2.91 9.92
N SER A 502 -8.25 -2.50 8.67
CA SER A 502 -8.22 -1.11 8.21
C SER A 502 -9.58 -0.40 8.30
N GLY A 503 -10.61 -1.04 8.86
CA GLY A 503 -11.97 -0.48 8.95
C GLY A 503 -12.72 -0.36 7.62
N LYS A 504 -12.24 -1.01 6.55
CA LYS A 504 -12.82 -0.92 5.19
C LYS A 504 -13.86 -2.02 4.90
N GLN A 505 -13.92 -3.05 5.73
CA GLN A 505 -14.83 -4.20 5.59
C GLN A 505 -15.32 -4.64 6.96
N LYS A 506 -16.47 -5.32 6.99
CA LYS A 506 -17.04 -5.90 8.22
C LYS A 506 -16.29 -7.19 8.59
N ALA A 507 -16.17 -7.47 9.89
CA ALA A 507 -15.57 -8.72 10.33
C ALA A 507 -16.41 -9.93 9.89
N ILE A 508 -15.74 -10.97 9.41
CA ILE A 508 -16.34 -12.28 9.12
C ILE A 508 -15.91 -13.25 10.22
N VAL A 509 -16.85 -14.01 10.76
CA VAL A 509 -16.57 -15.10 11.70
C VAL A 509 -16.03 -16.30 10.91
N SER A 510 -14.86 -16.78 11.30
CA SER A 510 -14.27 -18.00 10.74
C SER A 510 -13.43 -18.72 11.80
N PRO A 511 -13.56 -20.06 11.91
CA PRO A 511 -12.77 -20.84 12.85
C PRO A 511 -11.29 -20.92 12.46
N TYR A 512 -10.90 -20.41 11.28
CA TYR A 512 -9.54 -20.45 10.75
C TYR A 512 -8.77 -19.14 10.94
N ILE A 513 -9.43 -18.07 11.41
CA ILE A 513 -8.74 -16.82 11.75
C ILE A 513 -7.94 -17.05 13.03
N VAL A 514 -6.64 -16.77 12.98
CA VAL A 514 -5.76 -16.88 14.14
C VAL A 514 -5.97 -15.66 15.02
N ASN A 515 -6.47 -15.88 16.24
CA ASN A 515 -6.68 -14.84 17.23
C ASN A 515 -5.72 -15.06 18.40
N PRO A 516 -4.60 -14.33 18.49
CA PRO A 516 -3.62 -14.54 19.57
C PRO A 516 -4.18 -14.29 20.97
N ASN A 517 -5.29 -13.53 21.11
CA ASN A 517 -5.91 -13.27 22.40
C ASN A 517 -6.67 -14.48 22.95
N VAL A 518 -7.17 -15.35 22.08
CA VAL A 518 -7.93 -16.56 22.43
C VAL A 518 -7.07 -17.80 22.27
N ASP A 519 -6.32 -17.89 21.17
CA ASP A 519 -5.51 -19.06 20.80
C ASP A 519 -4.11 -19.08 21.48
N GLY A 520 -3.63 -17.94 22.01
CA GLY A 520 -2.26 -17.77 22.56
C GLY A 520 -2.14 -17.63 24.08
N PHE A 521 -3.23 -17.40 24.80
CA PHE A 521 -3.23 -17.17 26.26
C PHE A 521 -4.16 -18.14 27.00
N SER A 522 -4.07 -19.43 26.71
CA SER A 522 -4.94 -20.43 27.33
C SER A 522 -4.43 -20.82 28.74
N CYS A 523 -4.58 -19.92 29.72
CA CYS A 523 -4.67 -20.35 31.12
C CYS A 523 -6.12 -20.72 31.39
N ALA A 524 -6.42 -22.01 31.51
CA ALA A 524 -7.79 -22.52 31.60
C ALA A 524 -8.55 -21.95 32.80
N ASP A 525 -7.84 -21.67 33.88
CA ASP A 525 -8.32 -21.08 35.13
C ASP A 525 -8.56 -19.57 35.07
N LEU A 526 -8.21 -18.89 33.96
CA LEU A 526 -8.58 -17.50 33.73
C LEU A 526 -9.90 -17.35 32.98
N ILE A 527 -10.39 -18.39 32.30
CA ILE A 527 -11.62 -18.30 31.52
C ILE A 527 -12.79 -18.01 32.46
N SER A 528 -13.50 -16.89 32.24
CA SER A 528 -14.62 -16.45 33.08
C SER A 528 -14.24 -16.03 34.50
N HIS A 529 -12.94 -15.89 34.80
CA HIS A 529 -12.48 -15.34 36.07
C HIS A 529 -12.64 -13.81 36.06
N TRP A 530 -13.11 -13.19 37.15
CA TRP A 530 -13.38 -11.73 37.20
C TRP A 530 -12.16 -10.87 36.86
N ALA A 531 -10.96 -11.33 37.22
CA ALA A 531 -9.69 -10.65 36.96
C ALA A 531 -9.09 -10.92 35.57
N GLU A 532 -9.73 -11.76 34.75
CA GLU A 532 -9.28 -12.15 33.41
C GLU A 532 -8.79 -10.96 32.55
N PRO A 533 -9.58 -9.87 32.36
CA PRO A 533 -9.16 -8.77 31.50
C PRO A 533 -7.88 -8.09 32.01
N PHE A 534 -7.77 -7.86 33.32
CA PHE A 534 -6.60 -7.25 33.95
C PHE A 534 -5.35 -8.12 33.79
N ILE A 535 -5.47 -9.40 34.13
CA ILE A 535 -4.37 -10.36 34.07
C ILE A 535 -3.88 -10.52 32.64
N ARG A 536 -4.79 -10.68 31.67
CA ARG A 536 -4.42 -10.77 30.25
C ARG A 536 -3.71 -9.52 29.77
N ALA A 537 -4.14 -8.33 30.21
CA ALA A 537 -3.45 -7.09 29.86
C ALA A 537 -2.02 -7.04 30.41
N LEU A 538 -1.79 -7.46 31.66
CA LEU A 538 -0.46 -7.55 32.24
C LEU A 538 0.42 -8.60 31.56
N MET A 539 -0.14 -9.76 31.18
CA MET A 539 0.56 -10.77 30.40
C MET A 539 1.00 -10.25 29.03
N ARG A 540 0.16 -9.47 28.34
CA ARG A 540 0.51 -8.82 27.05
C ARG A 540 1.65 -7.81 27.19
N MET A 541 1.78 -7.18 28.36
CA MET A 541 2.88 -6.28 28.70
C MET A 541 4.14 -7.02 29.19
N ASN A 542 4.10 -8.35 29.25
CA ASN A 542 5.16 -9.20 29.81
C ASN A 542 5.47 -8.90 31.28
N LEU A 543 4.46 -8.47 32.05
CA LEU A 543 4.58 -8.12 33.46
C LEU A 543 4.24 -9.29 34.39
N THR A 544 3.34 -10.18 33.96
CA THR A 544 2.98 -11.41 34.69
C THR A 544 2.98 -12.62 33.76
N ARG A 545 3.07 -13.81 34.34
CA ARG A 545 3.07 -15.09 33.63
C ARG A 545 2.37 -16.19 34.44
N GLY A 546 1.86 -17.19 33.73
CA GLY A 546 1.32 -18.42 34.31
C GLY A 546 2.40 -19.40 34.77
N PHE A 547 1.97 -20.49 35.40
CA PHE A 547 2.78 -21.60 35.87
C PHE A 547 2.98 -22.65 34.76
N ALA A 548 3.91 -23.57 35.00
CA ALA A 548 4.27 -24.62 34.04
C ALA A 548 3.19 -25.69 33.83
N ASP A 549 2.18 -25.73 34.71
CA ASP A 549 1.01 -26.60 34.58
C ASP A 549 -0.09 -26.00 33.68
N GLY A 550 0.18 -24.85 33.05
CA GLY A 550 -0.77 -24.13 32.20
C GLY A 550 -1.81 -23.31 32.96
N SER A 551 -1.73 -23.22 34.29
CA SER A 551 -2.60 -22.37 35.11
C SER A 551 -1.99 -20.97 35.34
N TYR A 552 -2.81 -19.96 35.64
CA TYR A 552 -2.34 -18.68 36.17
C TYR A 552 -2.35 -18.62 37.71
N GLN A 553 -3.17 -19.47 38.33
CA GLN A 553 -3.54 -19.52 39.75
C GLN A 553 -4.00 -18.14 40.25
N PRO A 554 -5.06 -17.54 39.68
CA PRO A 554 -5.49 -16.18 40.00
C PRO A 554 -5.83 -15.99 41.48
N ASP A 555 -6.39 -17.02 42.13
CA ASP A 555 -6.81 -16.97 43.53
C ASP A 555 -5.70 -17.32 44.53
N LYS A 556 -4.51 -17.70 44.04
CA LYS A 556 -3.37 -17.97 44.92
C LYS A 556 -2.82 -16.65 45.49
N PRO A 557 -2.53 -16.57 46.80
CA PRO A 557 -1.82 -15.42 47.39
C PRO A 557 -0.49 -15.12 46.69
N MET A 558 -0.17 -13.84 46.52
CA MET A 558 1.10 -13.41 45.95
C MET A 558 2.14 -13.17 47.05
N THR A 559 3.36 -13.65 46.85
CA THR A 559 4.47 -13.41 47.78
C THR A 559 5.03 -11.99 47.65
N ARG A 560 5.72 -11.52 48.70
CA ARG A 560 6.39 -10.21 48.70
C ARG A 560 7.49 -10.10 47.65
N ALA A 561 8.20 -11.19 47.35
CA ALA A 561 9.20 -11.22 46.29
C ALA A 561 8.57 -11.09 44.89
N GLU A 562 7.50 -11.84 44.61
CA GLU A 562 6.74 -11.75 43.36
C GLU A 562 6.16 -10.35 43.15
N TYR A 563 5.59 -9.77 44.20
CA TYR A 563 5.06 -8.41 44.16
C TYR A 563 6.16 -7.38 43.82
N ALA A 564 7.33 -7.47 44.45
CA ALA A 564 8.44 -6.56 44.16
C ALA A 564 8.91 -6.66 42.69
N ALA A 565 9.00 -7.87 42.14
CA ALA A 565 9.33 -8.10 40.74
C ALA A 565 8.30 -7.47 39.79
N LEU A 566 7.01 -7.67 40.07
CA LEU A 566 5.92 -7.09 39.30
C LEU A 566 5.97 -5.56 39.30
N ILE A 567 6.16 -4.93 40.47
CA ILE A 567 6.26 -3.47 40.60
C ILE A 567 7.42 -2.90 39.80
N VAL A 568 8.60 -3.52 39.87
CA VAL A 568 9.77 -3.04 39.12
C VAL A 568 9.56 -3.16 37.62
N GLY A 569 9.03 -4.29 37.16
CA GLY A 569 8.67 -4.48 35.75
C GLY A 569 7.61 -3.47 35.28
N ALA A 570 6.58 -3.25 36.08
CA ALA A 570 5.47 -2.37 35.72
C ALA A 570 5.88 -0.90 35.69
N PHE A 571 6.59 -0.42 36.72
CA PHE A 571 6.79 1.01 36.94
C PHE A 571 8.19 1.54 36.60
N GLY A 572 9.19 0.67 36.42
CA GLY A 572 10.59 1.07 36.20
C GLY A 572 11.06 2.16 37.18
N PRO A 573 10.81 2.03 38.49
CA PRO A 573 10.85 3.17 39.39
C PRO A 573 12.28 3.62 39.71
N VAL A 574 12.46 4.93 39.89
CA VAL A 574 13.76 5.54 40.20
C VAL A 574 14.03 5.50 41.70
N SER A 575 15.29 5.36 42.11
CA SER A 575 15.71 5.30 43.52
C SER A 575 15.43 6.64 44.23
N LYS A 576 14.72 6.60 45.37
CA LYS A 576 14.39 7.75 46.22
C LYS A 576 15.15 7.78 47.55
N ARG A 577 15.75 6.66 47.96
CA ARG A 577 16.49 6.50 49.21
C ARG A 577 17.66 5.50 49.05
N PRO A 578 18.65 5.50 49.96
CA PRO A 578 19.74 4.52 49.94
C PRO A 578 19.24 3.06 49.98
N ALA A 579 20.01 2.15 49.40
CA ALA A 579 19.70 0.72 49.36
C ALA A 579 19.58 0.14 50.78
N PRO A 580 18.41 -0.36 51.20
CA PRO A 580 18.32 -1.08 52.46
C PRO A 580 19.02 -2.44 52.34
N THR A 581 19.73 -2.86 53.38
CA THR A 581 20.29 -4.22 53.48
C THR A 581 19.28 -5.15 54.12
N PHE A 582 18.85 -6.18 53.40
CA PHE A 582 18.00 -7.25 53.91
C PHE A 582 18.84 -8.49 54.20
N ILE A 583 18.83 -8.98 55.44
CA ILE A 583 19.71 -10.09 55.88
C ILE A 583 19.24 -11.46 55.40
N ASP A 584 17.98 -11.56 55.02
CA ASP A 584 17.28 -12.78 54.58
C ASP A 584 17.17 -12.88 53.06
N ILE A 585 17.88 -12.03 52.30
CA ILE A 585 17.92 -12.05 50.84
C ILE A 585 19.35 -12.34 50.38
N PRO A 586 19.65 -13.58 49.95
CA PRO A 586 20.91 -13.92 49.28
C PRO A 586 21.13 -13.05 48.04
N ARG A 587 22.40 -12.77 47.70
CA ARG A 587 22.75 -11.92 46.54
C ARG A 587 22.26 -12.51 45.22
N ASP A 588 22.25 -13.83 45.12
CA ASP A 588 21.82 -14.65 44.00
C ASP A 588 20.33 -15.00 44.01
N TYR A 589 19.57 -14.55 45.01
CA TYR A 589 18.11 -14.73 45.03
C TYR A 589 17.49 -14.06 43.79
N TRP A 590 16.60 -14.77 43.09
CA TRP A 590 16.07 -14.39 41.78
C TRP A 590 15.46 -12.97 41.74
N ALA A 591 14.83 -12.53 42.84
CA ALA A 591 14.22 -11.21 42.97
C ALA A 591 15.10 -10.20 43.73
N SER A 592 16.37 -10.52 44.04
CA SER A 592 17.27 -9.67 44.83
C SER A 592 17.35 -8.25 44.28
N SER A 593 17.58 -8.10 42.96
CA SER A 593 17.62 -6.79 42.30
C SER A 593 16.28 -6.06 42.35
N ALA A 594 15.17 -6.76 42.06
CA ALA A 594 13.85 -6.16 42.06
C ALA A 594 13.43 -5.70 43.48
N ILE A 595 13.73 -6.50 44.50
CA ILE A 595 13.48 -6.16 45.91
C ILE A 595 14.26 -4.89 46.30
N GLN A 596 15.53 -4.78 45.89
CA GLN A 596 16.35 -3.60 46.15
C GLN A 596 15.77 -2.36 45.47
N ILE A 597 15.43 -2.43 44.18
CA ILE A 597 14.87 -1.31 43.42
C ILE A 597 13.52 -0.88 44.02
N ALA A 598 12.59 -1.82 44.21
CA ALA A 598 11.28 -1.52 44.80
C ALA A 598 11.41 -0.91 46.20
N ALA A 599 12.38 -1.37 46.99
CA ALA A 599 12.64 -0.81 48.31
C ALA A 599 13.24 0.59 48.22
N GLN A 600 14.22 0.85 47.35
CA GLN A 600 14.81 2.18 47.15
C GLN A 600 13.80 3.20 46.61
N SER A 601 12.82 2.75 45.85
CA SER A 601 11.78 3.62 45.27
C SER A 601 10.57 3.84 46.19
N GLY A 602 10.55 3.22 47.37
CA GLY A 602 9.52 3.42 48.39
C GLY A 602 8.26 2.57 48.20
N PHE A 603 8.24 1.61 47.27
CA PHE A 603 7.12 0.69 47.10
C PHE A 603 7.07 -0.36 48.21
N VAL A 604 8.21 -0.93 48.59
CA VAL A 604 8.27 -1.98 49.62
C VAL A 604 9.24 -1.60 50.74
N GLY A 605 9.09 -2.24 51.91
CA GLY A 605 9.97 -2.08 53.06
C GLY A 605 10.17 -3.40 53.79
N GLY A 606 11.20 -3.47 54.62
CA GLY A 606 11.46 -4.63 55.49
C GLY A 606 11.15 -4.35 56.95
N PHE A 607 10.96 -5.43 57.70
CA PHE A 607 10.68 -5.45 59.13
C PHE A 607 11.97 -5.22 59.92
N SER A 608 11.91 -4.33 60.90
CA SER A 608 13.03 -4.10 61.82
C SER A 608 13.31 -5.37 62.62
N VAL A 609 14.58 -5.78 62.68
CA VAL A 609 15.02 -6.83 63.60
C VAL A 609 15.41 -6.15 64.92
N PRO A 610 14.98 -6.65 66.09
CA PRO A 610 15.42 -6.12 67.37
C PRO A 610 16.96 -6.14 67.44
N PRO A 611 17.62 -5.04 67.85
CA PRO A 611 19.08 -5.02 67.89
C PRO A 611 19.59 -6.02 68.94
N LYS A 612 20.51 -6.91 68.53
CA LYS A 612 21.54 -7.40 69.46
C LYS A 612 22.62 -6.32 69.53
N ALA A 613 23.10 -6.05 70.74
CA ALA A 613 23.92 -4.89 71.10
C ALA A 613 24.95 -4.46 70.03
N ALA A 614 25.03 -3.14 69.81
CA ALA A 614 26.03 -2.43 68.99
C ALA A 614 26.15 -2.82 67.49
N ALA A 615 25.13 -3.46 66.89
CA ALA A 615 25.13 -3.81 65.47
C ALA A 615 24.30 -2.84 64.59
N PRO A 616 24.59 -2.73 63.27
CA PRO A 616 23.79 -1.98 62.31
C PRO A 616 22.29 -2.35 62.36
N ARG A 617 21.39 -1.41 62.02
CA ARG A 617 19.95 -1.68 61.92
C ARG A 617 19.66 -2.60 60.73
N TYR A 618 19.70 -3.91 60.96
CA TYR A 618 19.32 -4.92 59.99
C TYR A 618 17.79 -5.01 59.83
N ARG A 619 17.34 -5.27 58.60
CA ARG A 619 15.94 -5.53 58.28
C ARG A 619 15.79 -6.91 57.66
N THR A 620 14.63 -7.53 57.86
CA THR A 620 14.21 -8.72 57.11
C THR A 620 13.16 -8.32 56.09
N PHE A 621 13.27 -8.83 54.86
CA PHE A 621 12.28 -8.59 53.81
C PHE A 621 11.15 -9.62 53.84
N ARG A 622 11.41 -10.85 54.28
CA ARG A 622 10.51 -12.00 54.27
C ARG A 622 9.96 -12.28 52.87
N PRO A 623 10.81 -12.75 51.94
CA PRO A 623 10.46 -12.83 50.51
C PRO A 623 9.29 -13.77 50.22
N GLU A 624 9.19 -14.88 50.96
CA GLU A 624 8.16 -15.91 50.79
C GLU A 624 6.85 -15.61 51.55
N GLN A 625 6.81 -14.55 52.36
CA GLN A 625 5.58 -14.15 53.03
C GLN A 625 4.63 -13.50 52.03
N ASN A 626 3.34 -13.86 52.08
CA ASN A 626 2.30 -13.27 51.23
C ASN A 626 2.10 -11.79 51.54
N VAL A 627 1.85 -10.99 50.51
CA VAL A 627 1.48 -9.57 50.68
C VAL A 627 0.04 -9.47 51.16
N LEU A 628 -0.23 -8.57 52.11
CA LEU A 628 -1.60 -8.25 52.49
C LEU A 628 -2.22 -7.25 51.52
N ARG A 629 -3.53 -7.31 51.35
CA ARG A 629 -4.29 -6.41 50.46
C ARG A 629 -4.06 -4.94 50.81
N ILE A 630 -4.06 -4.59 52.09
CA ILE A 630 -3.74 -3.22 52.54
C ILE A 630 -2.30 -2.81 52.22
N GLN A 631 -1.35 -3.75 52.23
CA GLN A 631 0.05 -3.45 51.93
C GLN A 631 0.24 -3.12 50.44
N VAL A 632 -0.51 -3.78 49.55
CA VAL A 632 -0.50 -3.48 48.11
C VAL A 632 -1.01 -2.06 47.85
N ILE A 633 -2.13 -1.69 48.47
CA ILE A 633 -2.73 -0.35 48.33
C ILE A 633 -1.75 0.75 48.81
N VAL A 634 -1.25 0.60 50.04
CA VAL A 634 -0.29 1.56 50.63
C VAL A 634 0.99 1.62 49.80
N SER A 635 1.47 0.47 49.30
CA SER A 635 2.66 0.38 48.47
C SER A 635 2.52 1.14 47.15
N LEU A 636 1.41 0.96 46.43
CA LEU A 636 1.17 1.65 45.15
C LEU A 636 1.08 3.17 45.34
N VAL A 637 0.33 3.64 46.34
CA VAL A 637 0.16 5.07 46.62
C VAL A 637 1.47 5.74 46.99
N ASN A 638 2.22 5.14 47.93
CA ASN A 638 3.49 5.70 48.40
C ASN A 638 4.58 5.61 47.32
N GLY A 639 4.67 4.47 46.64
CA GLY A 639 5.65 4.22 45.58
C GLY A 639 5.47 5.17 44.39
N LEU A 640 4.23 5.42 43.99
CA LEU A 640 3.88 6.35 42.91
C LEU A 640 3.80 7.81 43.36
N ALA A 641 3.96 8.10 44.66
CA ALA A 641 3.84 9.43 45.25
C ALA A 641 2.52 10.14 44.89
N LEU A 642 1.41 9.38 44.92
CA LEU A 642 0.09 9.93 44.64
C LEU A 642 -0.36 10.84 45.79
N LYS A 643 -0.91 12.01 45.46
CA LYS A 643 -1.42 12.97 46.44
C LYS A 643 -2.94 12.82 46.58
N ALA A 644 -3.41 12.88 47.83
CA ALA A 644 -4.83 12.94 48.18
C ALA A 644 -5.48 14.26 47.73
N SER A 645 -6.79 14.24 47.48
CA SER A 645 -7.68 15.42 47.43
C SER A 645 -8.74 15.24 48.53
N ASP A 646 -9.41 16.29 49.01
CA ASP A 646 -10.09 16.31 50.32
C ASP A 646 -11.08 15.16 50.65
N CYS A 647 -11.24 14.92 51.96
CA CYS A 647 -11.78 13.71 52.60
C CYS A 647 -13.30 13.75 52.84
N ASP A 648 -14.04 12.84 52.18
CA ASP A 648 -15.24 12.15 52.69
C ASP A 648 -15.55 10.84 51.90
N THR A 649 -14.57 10.29 51.19
CA THR A 649 -14.75 9.20 50.20
C THR A 649 -14.82 7.78 50.77
N LEU A 650 -14.63 7.61 52.08
CA LEU A 650 -14.54 6.28 52.69
C LEU A 650 -15.86 5.78 53.29
N LEU A 651 -16.87 6.63 53.45
CA LEU A 651 -18.12 6.33 54.19
C LEU A 651 -18.92 5.13 53.63
N ASP A 652 -18.67 4.75 52.37
CA ASP A 652 -19.40 3.68 51.69
C ASP A 652 -18.85 2.26 51.93
N TYR A 653 -17.72 2.12 52.64
CA TYR A 653 -17.10 0.82 52.93
C TYR A 653 -17.57 0.26 54.27
N SER A 654 -17.95 -1.02 54.32
CA SER A 654 -18.50 -1.63 55.54
C SER A 654 -17.43 -2.06 56.55
N ASP A 655 -16.16 -2.14 56.15
CA ASP A 655 -15.03 -2.65 56.95
C ASP A 655 -13.97 -1.59 57.29
N LEU A 656 -14.35 -0.31 57.30
CA LEU A 656 -13.47 0.83 57.60
C LEU A 656 -12.72 0.71 58.93
N ASN A 657 -13.37 0.14 59.95
CA ASN A 657 -12.78 -0.01 61.28
C ASN A 657 -11.59 -0.99 61.30
N ALA A 658 -11.45 -1.84 60.27
CA ALA A 658 -10.29 -2.73 60.12
C ALA A 658 -9.07 -2.05 59.48
N ILE A 659 -9.21 -0.81 58.99
CA ILE A 659 -8.13 -0.04 58.38
C ILE A 659 -7.43 0.79 59.46
N SER A 660 -6.13 0.56 59.64
CA SER A 660 -5.34 1.34 60.59
C SER A 660 -5.33 2.83 60.22
N GLU A 661 -5.26 3.70 61.23
CA GLU A 661 -5.20 5.14 61.03
C GLU A 661 -4.04 5.55 60.10
N SER A 662 -2.90 4.88 60.22
CA SER A 662 -1.72 5.08 59.37
C SER A 662 -1.92 4.70 57.90
N ALA A 663 -2.87 3.83 57.56
CA ALA A 663 -3.14 3.40 56.18
C ALA A 663 -4.29 4.20 55.54
N ARG A 664 -5.13 4.86 56.35
CA ARG A 664 -6.37 5.52 55.92
C ARG A 664 -6.17 6.52 54.78
N ALA A 665 -5.16 7.39 54.89
CA ALA A 665 -4.86 8.38 53.86
C ALA A 665 -4.47 7.76 52.51
N ALA A 666 -3.74 6.63 52.54
CA ALA A 666 -3.38 5.92 51.32
C ALA A 666 -4.61 5.25 50.68
N VAL A 667 -5.48 4.65 51.49
CA VAL A 667 -6.73 4.04 50.98
C VAL A 667 -7.62 5.10 50.33
N VAL A 668 -7.84 6.26 50.97
CA VAL A 668 -8.59 7.40 50.39
C VAL A 668 -8.03 7.76 49.01
N THR A 669 -6.71 7.90 48.92
CA THR A 669 -6.03 8.27 47.67
C THR A 669 -6.23 7.21 46.59
N ALA A 670 -6.13 5.93 46.94
CA ALA A 670 -6.31 4.82 46.00
C ALA A 670 -7.76 4.73 45.48
N VAL A 671 -8.75 4.99 46.33
CA VAL A 671 -10.16 5.07 45.92
C VAL A 671 -10.37 6.21 44.92
N GLN A 672 -9.90 7.43 45.24
CA GLN A 672 -10.05 8.60 44.37
C GLN A 672 -9.38 8.42 42.99
N ARG A 673 -8.33 7.60 42.95
CA ARG A 673 -7.58 7.28 41.72
C ARG A 673 -8.12 6.05 40.99
N ASN A 674 -9.21 5.45 41.45
CA ASN A 674 -9.79 4.22 40.92
C ASN A 674 -8.80 3.04 40.87
N ILE A 675 -7.87 2.98 41.83
CA ILE A 675 -6.84 1.93 41.90
C ILE A 675 -7.39 0.66 42.54
N ILE A 676 -8.27 0.81 43.54
CA ILE A 676 -8.84 -0.34 44.26
C ILE A 676 -9.88 -1.03 43.39
N VAL A 677 -9.73 -2.35 43.23
CA VAL A 677 -10.72 -3.22 42.57
C VAL A 677 -11.19 -4.25 43.58
N ASN A 678 -12.44 -4.15 44.02
CA ASN A 678 -13.04 -5.07 44.99
C ASN A 678 -13.95 -6.06 44.27
N TYR A 679 -13.81 -7.33 44.63
CA TYR A 679 -14.62 -8.43 44.14
C TYR A 679 -14.70 -9.50 45.24
N PRO A 680 -15.85 -10.16 45.44
CA PRO A 680 -17.12 -9.93 44.75
C PRO A 680 -17.89 -8.71 45.28
N ASP A 681 -17.61 -8.25 46.49
CA ASP A 681 -18.32 -7.14 47.13
C ASP A 681 -17.59 -5.80 46.89
N PRO A 682 -18.16 -4.86 46.11
CA PRO A 682 -17.52 -3.58 45.84
C PRO A 682 -17.31 -2.71 47.09
N LYS A 683 -18.07 -2.95 48.17
CA LYS A 683 -18.09 -2.15 49.40
C LYS A 683 -17.22 -2.73 50.52
N ARG A 684 -16.40 -3.74 50.24
CA ARG A 684 -15.47 -4.34 51.22
C ARG A 684 -14.04 -4.33 50.71
N ILE A 685 -13.10 -3.85 51.54
CA ILE A 685 -11.67 -3.76 51.19
C ILE A 685 -10.90 -5.00 51.65
N GLU A 686 -11.28 -5.59 52.77
CA GLU A 686 -10.64 -6.75 53.41
C GLU A 686 -9.14 -6.54 53.67
N PRO A 687 -8.76 -5.52 54.47
CA PRO A 687 -7.39 -5.04 54.56
C PRO A 687 -6.39 -6.09 55.10
N SER A 688 -6.86 -7.02 55.93
CA SER A 688 -6.03 -8.05 56.56
C SER A 688 -5.90 -9.34 55.74
N ASN A 689 -6.60 -9.47 54.62
CA ASN A 689 -6.51 -10.67 53.78
C ASN A 689 -5.19 -10.69 53.00
N GLU A 690 -4.68 -11.90 52.76
CA GLU A 690 -3.57 -12.11 51.84
C GLU A 690 -4.06 -11.79 50.41
N ALA A 691 -3.35 -10.91 49.72
CA ALA A 691 -3.75 -10.47 48.40
C ALA A 691 -3.48 -11.56 47.36
N THR A 692 -4.51 -11.95 46.62
CA THR A 692 -4.37 -12.93 45.54
C THR A 692 -3.67 -12.32 44.33
N ARG A 693 -3.15 -13.19 43.45
CA ARG A 693 -2.52 -12.76 42.21
C ARG A 693 -3.47 -11.97 41.30
N ALA A 694 -4.76 -12.29 41.35
CA ALA A 694 -5.82 -11.57 40.66
C ALA A 694 -6.01 -10.15 41.20
N GLU A 695 -6.10 -10.01 42.53
CA GLU A 695 -6.28 -8.72 43.19
C GLU A 695 -5.08 -7.80 42.98
N VAL A 696 -3.87 -8.32 43.15
CA VAL A 696 -2.65 -7.57 42.87
C VAL A 696 -2.57 -7.16 41.41
N GLY A 697 -2.87 -8.08 40.48
CA GLY A 697 -2.88 -7.79 39.05
C GLY A 697 -3.87 -6.69 38.67
N ALA A 698 -5.09 -6.74 39.21
CA ALA A 698 -6.11 -5.72 38.99
C ALA A 698 -5.67 -4.34 39.51
N MET A 699 -5.15 -4.26 40.73
CA MET A 699 -4.70 -3.00 41.33
C MET A 699 -3.46 -2.41 40.62
N VAL A 700 -2.51 -3.25 40.20
CA VAL A 700 -1.33 -2.80 39.42
C VAL A 700 -1.76 -2.28 38.06
N TYR A 701 -2.68 -2.96 37.37
CA TYR A 701 -3.21 -2.49 36.10
C TYR A 701 -3.93 -1.14 36.27
N GLN A 702 -4.79 -0.99 37.27
CA GLN A 702 -5.47 0.28 37.51
C GLN A 702 -4.51 1.40 37.91
N ALA A 703 -3.43 1.09 38.64
CA ALA A 703 -2.38 2.07 38.90
C ALA A 703 -1.67 2.51 37.60
N LEU A 704 -1.46 1.61 36.63
CA LEU A 704 -0.96 2.00 35.30
C LEU A 704 -1.95 2.89 34.55
N VAL A 705 -3.26 2.64 34.67
CA VAL A 705 -4.32 3.50 34.10
C VAL A 705 -4.29 4.88 34.74
N ALA A 706 -4.25 4.96 36.08
CA ALA A 706 -4.20 6.21 36.83
C ALA A 706 -2.96 7.06 36.50
N MET A 707 -1.86 6.42 36.08
CA MET A 707 -0.64 7.06 35.60
C MET A 707 -0.68 7.44 34.11
N GLY A 708 -1.78 7.17 33.40
CA GLY A 708 -1.94 7.42 31.96
C GLY A 708 -1.05 6.54 31.08
N ARG A 709 -0.54 5.42 31.61
CA ARG A 709 0.38 4.52 30.89
C ARG A 709 -0.33 3.47 30.05
N VAL A 710 -1.58 3.16 30.38
CA VAL A 710 -2.43 2.20 29.67
C VAL A 710 -3.87 2.73 29.64
N SER A 711 -4.62 2.41 28.58
CA SER A 711 -6.03 2.84 28.47
C SER A 711 -6.92 2.07 29.45
N PRO A 712 -7.94 2.69 30.06
CA PRO A 712 -8.95 1.97 30.84
C PRO A 712 -9.73 1.02 29.92
N PHE A 713 -10.24 -0.09 30.48
CA PHE A 713 -11.19 -0.91 29.77
C PHE A 713 -12.47 -0.09 29.50
N LEU A 714 -12.89 0.00 28.23
CA LEU A 714 -14.22 0.49 27.88
C LEU A 714 -15.21 -0.57 28.40
N MET A 715 -15.86 -0.30 29.53
CA MET A 715 -16.97 -1.13 29.98
C MET A 715 -18.17 -0.89 29.08
N GLU A 716 -18.18 -1.50 27.90
CA GLU A 716 -19.44 -1.83 27.23
C GLU A 716 -19.99 -3.09 27.92
N ASN A 717 -21.00 -2.88 28.77
CA ASN A 717 -21.90 -3.90 29.33
C ASN A 717 -21.32 -4.86 30.38
N VAL A 718 -21.03 -4.35 31.58
CA VAL A 718 -21.25 -5.12 32.81
C VAL A 718 -21.98 -4.21 33.79
N ASN A 719 -23.31 -4.32 33.81
CA ASN A 719 -24.17 -3.82 34.89
C ASN A 719 -24.25 -4.89 35.97
#